data_AF-A0A8J7MCH9-F1
#
_entry.id   AF-A0A8J7MCH9-F1
#
_cell.length_a   1.000
_cell.length_b   1.000
_cell.length_c   1.000
_cell.angle_alpha   90.00
_cell.angle_beta   90.00
_cell.angle_gamma   90.00
#
_symmetry.space_group_name_H-M   'P 1'
#
loop_
_entity.id
_entity.type
_entity.pdbx_description
1 polymer ?
#
loop_
_entity_poly.entity_id
_entity_poly.type
_entity_poly.pdbx_seq_one_letter_code
_entity_poly.pdbx_strand_id
1 'polypeptide(L)'
;MPFTKSALTTTLFLLVGFIPVPAEEAESNSAPAAEVEVSYNKAFDQLLELGFPSCEGLQLVKVSLPDDLAYDDKYSIGYLECYSFDESKLFDTEYAWLVNEEDGIGTIRYREFFELDLKRKKQRGALMKFLVGSGNDSDGNHKLADWENAEPGKLVSSMSKQLKSLKSNNLFVARTWEYNDSGAQICARCLAMATAIYSAGYEKEANQLASAIFALASINDKVIDELVNMLAESQYSESYQKYYEDNDLLAFRKSVDLLAETFPRGWKNYYGAQLLSAKIGLGLESTERKIPAHEKFSADPEVLAIIDQLLARTDDISLSAPTGWILPQDPNANENSRNSYGYSSRHSQPQKWASEIIAKRRKALETLILLVDDPTILKARKAADRSNSWSQSYYDDDMPAEDLAMQQYDAMLRPLSVGDVAQSLIKSALPVQSSRGDEISSSALIAYAEQWLDSNHNRSDSEIAISFLQQENSDFVQAGLTYLCSAEYNESHDKAIQQYFLLGENIDLNLIQKYVSSRKAKASTFVTKLEAELKSRESSDDRSFEYRMKQKGGVDKYIDALKSLMVSKPPAEMLAEIQAGKVSLETGMNHYWTAIESDKSQFNQAEYLKFVVGYQSAEGKIESLDVLIEKCFNLNLIYNPYSDDREQTKNKELSGEERELWRSLMKCHSTLTPSELEKMNGVLHFDTYVAWCVLWFVDGDTALRMMSVANLSSEEESRSMIVGHANHLLGDRADSPVPDPPEEGSDIYNEVTSEVSTMNVDQLITYINTAELSQKMVLDEIMADETKRPESLSSISESIIKPHAPIWGNFTSEDKKDLERLLVGKVFDQSVLKQMHHWFFERRDRLPNTICVFMKGHGLFGSYTAYLMHGKQAEEYLDSLELDMSDVSGFKQVTAVSARAGEQLFLSVPAGDDEAYDKKLAEMFGDASDEANAQAGSFYIVYQMKSENFDRSSKE
;
A
#
# COMPACT_ATOMS: atom_id res chain seq x y z
N MET A 1 -29.96 33.99 9.78
CA MET A 1 -31.11 33.61 10.66
C MET A 1 -30.95 34.31 12.01
N PRO A 2 -32.03 34.66 12.75
CA PRO A 2 -31.90 35.37 14.02
C PRO A 2 -31.60 34.39 15.15
N PHE A 3 -30.41 34.49 15.74
CA PHE A 3 -29.96 33.66 16.86
C PHE A 3 -30.80 33.90 18.12
N THR A 4 -31.34 32.82 18.70
CA THR A 4 -31.98 32.82 20.02
C THR A 4 -30.92 32.82 21.13
N LYS A 5 -30.90 33.90 21.93
CA LYS A 5 -29.99 34.20 23.06
C LYS A 5 -29.88 33.13 24.18
N SER A 6 -30.62 32.03 24.11
CA SER A 6 -30.70 31.07 25.22
C SER A 6 -29.51 30.10 25.31
N ALA A 7 -28.92 29.68 24.19
CA ALA A 7 -27.78 28.75 24.18
C ALA A 7 -26.46 29.45 24.57
N LEU A 8 -26.28 30.71 24.14
CA LEU A 8 -25.08 31.51 24.42
C LEU A 8 -24.86 31.76 25.93
N THR A 9 -25.91 31.70 26.75
CA THR A 9 -25.84 32.03 28.18
C THR A 9 -25.30 30.87 29.01
N THR A 10 -25.46 29.61 28.56
CA THR A 10 -24.96 28.43 29.26
C THR A 10 -23.48 28.19 28.95
N THR A 11 -23.05 28.41 27.70
CA THR A 11 -21.64 28.28 27.29
C THR A 11 -20.74 29.39 27.87
N LEU A 12 -21.26 30.61 28.05
CA LEU A 12 -20.50 31.69 28.70
C LEU A 12 -20.29 31.46 30.21
N PHE A 13 -21.17 30.69 30.87
CA PHE A 13 -21.04 30.33 32.28
C PHE A 13 -20.04 29.19 32.53
N LEU A 14 -19.78 28.35 31.53
CA LEU A 14 -18.77 27.28 31.58
C LEU A 14 -17.32 27.82 31.62
N LEU A 15 -17.06 28.97 31.02
CA LEU A 15 -15.70 29.54 30.90
C LEU A 15 -15.24 30.41 32.07
N VAL A 16 -16.16 31.03 32.83
CA VAL A 16 -15.79 31.88 33.98
C VAL A 16 -15.29 31.05 35.18
N GLY A 17 -15.48 29.73 35.17
CA GLY A 17 -15.00 28.82 36.22
C GLY A 17 -13.51 28.45 36.16
N PHE A 18 -12.80 28.80 35.08
CA PHE A 18 -11.40 28.40 34.85
C PHE A 18 -10.35 29.41 35.32
N ILE A 19 -10.76 30.58 35.84
CA ILE A 19 -9.83 31.59 36.34
C ILE A 19 -9.66 31.40 37.85
N PRO A 20 -8.47 31.05 38.37
CA PRO A 20 -8.22 31.10 39.80
C PRO A 20 -8.45 32.53 40.27
N VAL A 21 -9.36 32.71 41.24
CA VAL A 21 -9.63 34.02 41.85
C VAL A 21 -8.30 34.55 42.40
N PRO A 22 -7.76 35.68 41.89
CA PRO A 22 -6.54 36.23 42.45
C PRO A 22 -6.83 36.65 43.89
N ALA A 23 -6.07 36.12 44.83
CA ALA A 23 -6.11 36.58 46.22
C ALA A 23 -5.70 38.06 46.24
N GLU A 24 -6.63 38.93 46.66
CA GLU A 24 -6.36 40.34 46.92
C GLU A 24 -5.11 40.47 47.82
N GLU A 25 -4.13 41.23 47.33
CA GLU A 25 -2.88 41.52 48.03
C GLU A 25 -3.15 42.25 49.35
N ALA A 26 -3.20 41.49 50.45
CA ALA A 26 -3.01 42.01 51.79
C ALA A 26 -1.55 41.78 52.19
N GLU A 27 -0.71 42.81 52.04
CA GLU A 27 0.64 42.85 52.61
C GLU A 27 0.56 42.67 54.15
N SER A 28 0.81 41.45 54.61
CA SER A 28 0.94 41.16 56.03
C SER A 28 1.87 39.96 56.21
N ASN A 29 3.05 40.24 56.78
CA ASN A 29 4.06 39.27 57.23
C ASN A 29 3.44 38.19 58.15
N SER A 30 2.91 37.15 57.54
CA SER A 30 2.49 35.91 58.19
C SER A 30 3.16 34.74 57.47
N ALA A 31 3.43 33.68 58.25
CA ALA A 31 4.07 32.43 57.81
C ALA A 31 3.58 31.97 56.43
N PRO A 32 4.40 31.25 55.62
CA PRO A 32 4.02 30.86 54.25
C PRO A 32 2.61 30.30 54.27
N ALA A 33 1.69 31.04 53.65
CA ALA A 33 0.30 30.63 53.52
C ALA A 33 0.34 29.23 52.92
N ALA A 34 -0.28 28.25 53.60
CA ALA A 34 -0.40 26.91 53.06
C ALA A 34 -0.92 27.06 51.62
N GLU A 35 -0.15 26.58 50.64
CA GLU A 35 -0.55 26.61 49.23
C GLU A 35 -1.96 26.04 49.17
N VAL A 36 -2.94 26.88 48.82
CA VAL A 36 -4.32 26.43 48.66
C VAL A 36 -4.30 25.50 47.47
N GLU A 37 -4.43 24.20 47.72
CA GLU A 37 -4.48 23.17 46.69
C GLU A 37 -5.66 23.48 45.77
N VAL A 38 -5.37 23.88 44.54
CA VAL A 38 -6.39 24.21 43.53
C VAL A 38 -7.04 22.90 43.10
N SER A 39 -8.36 22.80 43.33
CA SER A 39 -9.15 21.66 42.84
C SER A 39 -9.77 21.96 41.48
N TYR A 40 -9.63 21.01 40.57
CA TYR A 40 -10.15 20.98 39.20
C TYR A 40 -11.32 20.00 39.05
N ASN A 41 -11.83 19.40 40.15
CA ASN A 41 -12.91 18.38 40.10
C ASN A 41 -14.11 18.83 39.26
N LYS A 42 -14.59 20.06 39.48
CA LYS A 42 -15.71 20.62 38.72
C LYS A 42 -15.40 20.74 37.22
N ALA A 43 -14.14 21.01 36.86
CA ALA A 43 -13.74 21.06 35.45
C ALA A 43 -13.72 19.66 34.83
N PHE A 44 -13.26 18.64 35.57
CA PHE A 44 -13.34 17.25 35.12
C PHE A 44 -14.79 16.79 34.97
N ASP A 45 -15.68 17.11 35.92
CA ASP A 45 -17.12 16.84 35.81
C ASP A 45 -17.70 17.44 34.53
N GLN A 46 -17.34 18.69 34.23
CA GLN A 46 -17.77 19.37 33.01
C GLN A 46 -17.24 18.71 31.74
N LEU A 47 -15.99 18.23 31.74
CA LEU A 47 -15.44 17.48 30.61
C LEU A 47 -16.20 16.15 30.41
N LEU A 48 -16.51 15.42 31.49
CA LEU A 48 -17.33 14.21 31.43
C LEU A 48 -18.74 14.50 30.93
N GLU A 49 -19.37 15.60 31.37
CA GLU A 49 -20.67 16.06 30.87
C GLU A 49 -20.63 16.45 29.37
N LEU A 50 -19.49 16.93 28.87
CA LEU A 50 -19.27 17.22 27.45
C LEU A 50 -19.09 15.96 26.59
N GLY A 51 -19.06 14.77 27.22
CA GLY A 51 -18.93 13.50 26.52
C GLY A 51 -17.53 12.92 26.51
N PHE A 52 -16.64 13.37 27.41
CA PHE A 52 -15.41 12.62 27.67
C PHE A 52 -15.76 11.20 28.17
N PRO A 53 -15.12 10.15 27.63
CA PRO A 53 -15.43 8.80 28.05
C PRO A 53 -15.10 8.59 29.55
N SER A 54 -16.09 8.14 30.32
CA SER A 54 -15.89 7.83 31.75
C SER A 54 -15.10 6.53 31.94
N CYS A 55 -14.08 6.56 32.78
CA CYS A 55 -13.31 5.40 33.23
C CYS A 55 -13.78 4.87 34.60
N GLU A 56 -15.00 5.23 35.03
CA GLU A 56 -15.58 4.70 36.27
C GLU A 56 -15.63 3.16 36.23
N GLY A 57 -15.11 2.51 37.27
CA GLY A 57 -15.04 1.05 37.36
C GLY A 57 -13.98 0.40 36.46
N LEU A 58 -13.19 1.17 35.70
CA LEU A 58 -12.11 0.66 34.87
C LEU A 58 -10.81 0.54 35.64
N GLN A 59 -10.00 -0.44 35.26
CA GLN A 59 -8.69 -0.67 35.85
C GLN A 59 -7.59 -0.09 34.96
N LEU A 60 -6.77 0.80 35.53
CA LEU A 60 -5.57 1.29 34.84
C LEU A 60 -4.50 0.20 34.84
N VAL A 61 -3.97 -0.11 33.66
CA VAL A 61 -2.86 -1.04 33.49
C VAL A 61 -1.73 -0.42 32.72
N LYS A 62 -0.52 -0.89 33.00
CA LYS A 62 0.67 -0.57 32.23
C LYS A 62 0.86 -1.63 31.14
N VAL A 63 0.87 -1.29 29.86
CA VAL A 63 1.00 -2.21 28.73
C VAL A 63 2.39 -2.11 28.10
N SER A 64 3.35 -2.97 28.44
CA SER A 64 4.65 -2.90 27.77
C SER A 64 4.57 -3.40 26.32
N LEU A 65 4.81 -2.49 25.36
CA LEU A 65 4.93 -2.79 23.93
C LEU A 65 6.39 -3.12 23.59
N PRO A 66 6.68 -4.13 22.75
CA PRO A 66 8.05 -4.36 22.30
C PRO A 66 8.58 -3.23 21.41
N ASP A 67 9.88 -2.95 21.53
CA ASP A 67 10.59 -1.83 20.89
C ASP A 67 10.43 -1.77 19.35
N ASP A 68 10.12 -2.91 18.72
CA ASP A 68 10.08 -3.07 17.26
C ASP A 68 8.74 -2.64 16.61
N LEU A 69 7.68 -2.42 17.39
CA LEU A 69 6.35 -2.02 16.89
C LEU A 69 6.10 -0.51 16.85
N ALA A 70 7.04 0.30 17.34
CA ALA A 70 6.83 1.75 17.48
C ALA A 70 6.74 2.53 16.15
N TYR A 71 6.88 1.87 14.98
CA TYR A 71 7.12 2.56 13.70
C TYR A 71 6.45 2.00 12.43
N ASP A 72 5.54 1.02 12.49
CA ASP A 72 4.96 0.45 11.25
C ASP A 72 3.64 1.12 10.80
N ASP A 73 3.75 1.93 9.74
CA ASP A 73 2.76 2.84 9.12
C ASP A 73 1.54 2.17 8.44
N LYS A 74 1.39 0.84 8.54
CA LYS A 74 0.35 0.09 7.77
C LYS A 74 -0.89 -0.31 8.56
N TYR A 75 -0.80 -0.47 9.88
CA TYR A 75 -1.95 -0.79 10.75
C TYR A 75 -2.41 0.39 11.61
N SER A 76 -1.82 1.57 11.42
CA SER A 76 -2.41 2.88 11.73
C SER A 76 -3.61 3.15 10.81
N ILE A 77 -4.59 2.24 10.79
CA ILE A 77 -5.87 2.33 10.09
C ILE A 77 -6.56 3.59 10.59
N GLY A 78 -6.49 4.69 9.82
CA GLY A 78 -7.40 5.83 9.79
C GLY A 78 -7.66 6.64 11.07
N TYR A 79 -7.18 6.19 12.23
CA TYR A 79 -7.57 6.70 13.55
C TYR A 79 -6.37 7.17 14.39
N LEU A 80 -5.13 6.89 13.96
CA LEU A 80 -3.89 7.19 14.70
C LEU A 80 -3.03 8.31 14.08
N GLU A 81 -3.45 8.92 12.97
CA GLU A 81 -2.65 9.93 12.26
C GLU A 81 -2.64 11.33 12.92
N CYS A 82 -3.32 11.49 14.06
CA CYS A 82 -3.02 12.62 14.93
C CYS A 82 -1.70 12.33 15.69
N TYR A 83 -0.60 12.84 15.12
CA TYR A 83 0.68 13.14 15.76
C TYR A 83 1.71 12.00 15.83
N SER A 84 2.41 11.79 14.71
CA SER A 84 3.80 11.30 14.69
C SER A 84 4.75 12.50 14.86
N PHE A 85 4.75 13.14 16.02
CA PHE A 85 5.96 13.82 16.47
C PHE A 85 6.81 12.79 17.21
N ASP A 86 8.13 12.97 17.20
CA ASP A 86 9.21 12.17 17.84
C ASP A 86 9.09 12.11 19.39
N GLU A 87 7.86 12.11 19.89
CA GLU A 87 7.43 12.21 21.30
C GLU A 87 7.22 10.85 21.96
N SER A 88 7.76 9.77 21.38
CA SER A 88 7.81 8.42 21.95
C SER A 88 8.43 8.34 23.37
N LYS A 89 8.92 9.47 23.91
CA LYS A 89 9.49 9.58 25.26
C LYS A 89 8.57 10.23 26.31
N LEU A 90 7.45 10.86 25.95
CA LEU A 90 6.54 11.48 26.93
C LEU A 90 5.32 10.64 27.26
N PHE A 91 4.79 9.99 26.25
CA PHE A 91 3.81 8.95 26.44
C PHE A 91 4.56 7.68 26.12
N ASP A 92 5.22 7.11 27.13
CA ASP A 92 5.42 5.66 27.10
C ASP A 92 4.02 5.12 26.79
N THR A 93 3.84 4.56 25.59
CA THR A 93 2.56 4.08 25.02
C THR A 93 1.98 2.90 25.81
N GLU A 94 2.47 2.75 27.02
CA GLU A 94 2.33 1.64 27.92
C GLU A 94 1.23 1.87 28.94
N TYR A 95 0.17 2.66 28.71
CA TYR A 95 -0.92 2.76 29.67
C TYR A 95 -2.28 2.68 28.99
N ALA A 96 -3.19 1.88 29.57
CA ALA A 96 -4.53 1.66 29.05
C ALA A 96 -5.55 1.45 30.18
N TRP A 97 -6.83 1.66 29.88
CA TRP A 97 -7.93 1.36 30.80
C TRP A 97 -8.66 0.09 30.36
N LEU A 98 -8.83 -0.85 31.31
CA LEU A 98 -9.50 -2.14 31.09
C LEU A 98 -10.91 -2.15 31.69
N VAL A 99 -11.89 -2.56 30.88
CA VAL A 99 -13.22 -2.97 31.36
C VAL A 99 -13.14 -4.44 31.81
N ASN A 100 -13.29 -4.67 33.12
CA ASN A 100 -13.47 -6.01 33.67
C ASN A 100 -14.94 -6.42 33.55
N GLU A 101 -15.28 -7.28 32.57
CA GLU A 101 -16.60 -7.92 32.49
C GLU A 101 -16.58 -9.32 33.12
N GLU A 102 -17.74 -9.80 33.61
CA GLU A 102 -17.90 -11.10 34.30
C GLU A 102 -17.45 -12.32 33.46
N ASP A 103 -17.39 -12.20 32.11
CA ASP A 103 -17.07 -13.27 31.16
C ASP A 103 -15.66 -13.13 30.51
N GLY A 104 -14.84 -12.18 30.95
CA GLY A 104 -13.51 -11.87 30.41
C GLY A 104 -13.41 -10.47 29.78
N ILE A 105 -12.18 -9.98 29.59
CA ILE A 105 -11.85 -8.60 29.18
C ILE A 105 -12.70 -8.15 27.98
N GLY A 106 -13.60 -7.19 28.21
CA GLY A 106 -14.61 -6.76 27.24
C GLY A 106 -14.14 -5.63 26.32
N THR A 107 -13.34 -4.69 26.82
CA THR A 107 -12.99 -3.46 26.08
C THR A 107 -11.70 -2.84 26.63
N ILE A 108 -10.79 -2.42 25.74
CA ILE A 108 -9.63 -1.59 26.08
C ILE A 108 -9.90 -0.17 25.60
N ARG A 109 -9.68 0.82 26.46
CA ARG A 109 -9.63 2.22 26.03
C ARG A 109 -8.17 2.69 25.91
N TYR A 110 -7.77 3.04 24.69
CA TYR A 110 -6.42 3.49 24.35
C TYR A 110 -6.46 4.99 24.00
N ARG A 111 -5.51 5.78 24.54
CA ARG A 111 -5.40 7.24 24.29
C ARG A 111 -6.72 8.01 24.49
N GLU A 112 -7.33 7.82 25.66
CA GLU A 112 -8.45 8.59 26.26
C GLU A 112 -9.79 8.66 25.50
N PHE A 113 -9.80 8.54 24.18
CA PHE A 113 -10.95 8.74 23.30
C PHE A 113 -11.30 7.52 22.45
N PHE A 114 -10.39 6.53 22.34
CA PHE A 114 -10.63 5.36 21.50
C PHE A 114 -11.04 4.16 22.35
N GLU A 115 -12.28 3.73 22.16
CA GLU A 115 -12.81 2.52 22.76
C GLU A 115 -12.69 1.37 21.75
N LEU A 116 -11.98 0.31 22.13
CA LEU A 116 -11.88 -0.90 21.31
C LEU A 116 -12.63 -2.04 21.98
N ASP A 117 -13.75 -2.42 21.38
CA ASP A 117 -14.55 -3.58 21.80
C ASP A 117 -13.79 -4.89 21.48
N LEU A 118 -13.37 -5.59 22.53
CA LEU A 118 -12.64 -6.86 22.43
C LEU A 118 -13.56 -8.06 22.27
N LYS A 119 -14.90 -7.87 22.26
CA LYS A 119 -15.88 -8.94 22.04
C LYS A 119 -15.85 -9.47 20.61
N ARG A 120 -15.40 -8.67 19.63
CA ARG A 120 -15.16 -9.14 18.26
C ARG A 120 -13.84 -9.92 18.22
N LYS A 121 -13.94 -11.26 18.23
CA LYS A 121 -12.82 -12.23 18.21
C LYS A 121 -11.67 -11.86 17.25
N LYS A 122 -11.99 -11.33 16.06
CA LYS A 122 -11.02 -10.86 15.04
C LYS A 122 -10.19 -9.64 15.50
N GLN A 123 -10.83 -8.66 16.12
CA GLN A 123 -10.19 -7.41 16.56
C GLN A 123 -9.36 -7.63 17.83
N ARG A 124 -9.77 -8.56 18.69
CA ARG A 124 -8.97 -9.02 19.84
C ARG A 124 -7.64 -9.66 19.41
N GLY A 125 -7.63 -10.49 18.37
CA GLY A 125 -6.40 -11.10 17.85
C GLY A 125 -5.45 -10.09 17.19
N ALA A 126 -6.00 -9.15 16.42
CA ALA A 126 -5.22 -8.09 15.77
C ALA A 126 -4.68 -7.04 16.76
N LEU A 127 -5.46 -6.64 17.77
CA LEU A 127 -5.00 -5.75 18.83
C LEU A 127 -3.95 -6.43 19.72
N MET A 128 -4.13 -7.70 20.08
CA MET A 128 -3.12 -8.42 20.85
C MET A 128 -1.80 -8.53 20.05
N LYS A 129 -1.82 -8.81 18.75
CA LYS A 129 -0.62 -8.71 17.90
C LYS A 129 0.04 -7.33 17.90
N PHE A 130 -0.77 -6.28 17.78
CA PHE A 130 -0.33 -4.88 17.79
C PHE A 130 0.17 -4.42 19.17
N LEU A 131 -0.27 -5.05 20.26
CA LEU A 131 0.19 -4.74 21.61
C LEU A 131 1.35 -5.65 22.08
N VAL A 132 1.48 -6.85 21.52
CA VAL A 132 2.41 -7.90 21.97
C VAL A 132 3.73 -7.92 21.19
N GLY A 133 3.84 -7.20 20.07
CA GLY A 133 5.08 -7.09 19.30
C GLY A 133 5.61 -8.37 18.69
N SER A 134 5.75 -8.35 17.36
CA SER A 134 6.46 -9.36 16.58
C SER A 134 7.99 -9.21 16.66
N GLY A 135 8.52 -8.73 17.79
CA GLY A 135 9.95 -8.52 18.02
C GLY A 135 10.59 -9.72 18.69
N ASN A 136 11.47 -10.43 17.97
CA ASN A 136 12.21 -11.58 18.50
C ASN A 136 13.37 -11.11 19.39
N ASP A 137 13.16 -11.09 20.71
CA ASP A 137 14.27 -11.30 21.65
C ASP A 137 14.80 -12.73 21.42
N SER A 138 16.12 -12.87 21.25
CA SER A 138 16.84 -14.05 20.75
C SER A 138 16.60 -15.39 21.48
N ASP A 139 15.80 -15.41 22.53
CA ASP A 139 15.56 -16.57 23.40
C ASP A 139 14.21 -17.25 23.17
N GLY A 140 13.38 -16.74 22.24
CA GLY A 140 12.12 -17.39 21.85
C GLY A 140 11.16 -17.58 23.02
N ASN A 141 11.14 -16.60 23.95
CA ASN A 141 10.13 -16.37 24.97
C ASN A 141 9.30 -15.17 24.54
N HIS A 142 8.13 -15.44 23.99
CA HIS A 142 7.18 -14.38 23.75
C HIS A 142 6.66 -13.92 25.10
N LYS A 143 7.14 -12.76 25.53
CA LYS A 143 6.49 -12.06 26.63
C LYS A 143 5.17 -11.55 26.06
N LEU A 144 4.06 -12.14 26.49
CA LEU A 144 2.77 -11.45 26.48
C LEU A 144 3.01 -10.02 26.97
N ALA A 145 2.33 -9.02 26.38
CA ALA A 145 2.31 -7.67 26.93
C ALA A 145 1.99 -7.80 28.43
N ASP A 146 2.99 -7.55 29.27
CA ASP A 146 2.86 -7.74 30.70
C ASP A 146 2.05 -6.55 31.19
N TRP A 147 0.76 -6.78 31.44
CA TRP A 147 -0.08 -5.78 32.05
C TRP A 147 0.03 -5.84 33.56
N GLU A 148 0.89 -4.98 34.06
CA GLU A 148 0.95 -4.72 35.47
C GLU A 148 -0.14 -3.71 35.85
N ASN A 149 -0.74 -3.91 37.03
CA ASN A 149 -1.59 -2.88 37.61
C ASN A 149 -0.76 -1.61 37.72
N ALA A 150 -1.15 -0.60 36.95
CA ALA A 150 -0.51 0.70 37.05
C ALA A 150 -1.04 1.39 38.29
N GLU A 151 -0.14 1.87 39.14
CA GLU A 151 -0.52 2.78 40.21
C GLU A 151 -0.67 4.18 39.60
N PRO A 152 -1.88 4.79 39.60
CA PRO A 152 -2.10 6.11 38.98
C PRO A 152 -1.14 7.18 39.54
N GLY A 153 -0.80 7.11 40.83
CA GLY A 153 0.16 8.02 41.45
C GLY A 153 1.58 7.93 40.88
N LYS A 154 2.04 6.73 40.47
CA LYS A 154 3.35 6.54 39.81
C LYS A 154 3.32 7.10 38.39
N LEU A 155 2.26 6.82 37.63
CA LEU A 155 2.04 7.39 36.29
C LEU A 155 2.06 8.91 36.34
N VAL A 156 1.20 9.52 37.17
CA VAL A 156 1.11 10.99 37.32
C VAL A 156 2.45 11.60 37.73
N SER A 157 3.18 10.95 38.63
CA SER A 157 4.51 11.42 39.04
C SER A 157 5.53 11.37 37.89
N SER A 158 5.49 10.30 37.07
CA SER A 158 6.35 10.16 35.89
C SER A 158 6.03 11.23 34.83
N MET A 159 4.76 11.36 34.45
CA MET A 159 4.30 12.37 33.47
C MET A 159 4.62 13.79 33.95
N SER A 160 4.36 14.11 35.22
CA SER A 160 4.69 15.42 35.79
C SER A 160 6.19 15.72 35.74
N LYS A 161 7.05 14.70 35.90
CA LYS A 161 8.51 14.84 35.79
C LYS A 161 8.95 15.04 34.34
N GLN A 162 8.39 14.27 33.41
CA GLN A 162 8.68 14.40 31.97
C GLN A 162 8.23 15.76 31.43
N LEU A 163 7.02 16.20 31.76
CA LEU A 163 6.49 17.53 31.43
C LEU A 163 7.40 18.66 31.96
N LYS A 164 7.93 18.54 33.18
CA LYS A 164 8.93 19.48 33.72
C LYS A 164 10.26 19.44 32.94
N SER A 165 10.70 18.27 32.48
CA SER A 165 11.93 18.12 31.69
C SER A 165 11.83 18.69 30.28
N LEU A 166 10.63 18.64 29.67
CA LEU A 166 10.35 19.29 28.40
C LEU A 166 10.55 20.80 28.46
N LYS A 167 10.15 21.43 29.58
CA LYS A 167 10.37 22.86 29.83
C LYS A 167 11.85 23.23 29.85
N SER A 168 12.73 22.35 30.36
CA SER A 168 14.18 22.57 30.31
C SER A 168 14.81 22.35 28.93
N ASN A 169 14.15 21.61 28.03
CA ASN A 169 14.68 21.27 26.70
C ASN A 169 14.25 22.23 25.58
N ASN A 170 13.70 23.41 25.91
CA ASN A 170 13.24 24.41 24.94
C ASN A 170 12.13 23.95 23.96
N LEU A 171 11.48 22.81 24.20
CA LEU A 171 10.32 22.37 23.40
C LEU A 171 9.08 23.27 23.61
N PHE A 172 9.02 23.97 24.74
CA PHE A 172 8.03 25.01 25.05
C PHE A 172 8.52 26.44 24.77
N VAL A 173 9.56 26.64 23.95
CA VAL A 173 9.91 28.00 23.49
C VAL A 173 8.74 28.53 22.66
N ALA A 174 8.37 29.80 22.87
CA ALA A 174 7.23 30.45 22.18
C ALA A 174 7.16 30.11 20.68
N ARG A 175 8.32 30.07 20.01
CA ARG A 175 8.43 29.73 18.59
C ARG A 175 7.99 28.30 18.21
N THR A 176 8.30 27.27 19.00
CA THR A 176 7.82 25.91 18.73
C THR A 176 6.37 25.75 19.16
N TRP A 177 5.98 26.45 20.23
CA TRP A 177 4.63 26.35 20.73
C TRP A 177 3.59 27.10 19.90
N GLU A 178 4.02 28.13 19.16
CA GLU A 178 3.22 28.91 18.21
C GLU A 178 3.26 28.34 16.78
N TYR A 179 4.34 27.68 16.36
CA TYR A 179 4.53 27.31 14.94
C TYR A 179 3.90 25.96 14.54
N ASN A 180 3.68 25.02 15.48
CA ASN A 180 3.09 23.71 15.16
C ASN A 180 2.08 23.17 16.20
N ASP A 181 1.73 23.97 17.22
CA ASP A 181 0.86 23.60 18.36
C ASP A 181 1.23 22.30 19.11
N SER A 182 2.41 21.71 18.89
CA SER A 182 2.73 20.39 19.43
C SER A 182 2.74 20.38 20.96
N GLY A 183 3.25 21.45 21.58
CA GLY A 183 3.21 21.59 23.04
C GLY A 183 1.78 21.68 23.61
N ALA A 184 0.84 22.29 22.89
CA ALA A 184 -0.55 22.40 23.35
C ALA A 184 -1.25 21.03 23.25
N GLN A 185 -0.97 20.28 22.17
CA GLN A 185 -1.45 18.91 21.96
C GLN A 185 -0.94 17.95 23.03
N ILE A 186 0.34 18.00 23.38
CA ILE A 186 0.90 17.21 24.50
C ILE A 186 0.15 17.53 25.80
N CYS A 187 0.03 18.81 26.14
CA CYS A 187 -0.62 19.24 27.37
C CYS A 187 -2.10 18.82 27.39
N ALA A 188 -2.79 18.92 26.26
CA ALA A 188 -4.19 18.53 26.13
C ALA A 188 -4.36 17.02 26.30
N ARG A 189 -3.49 16.19 25.73
CA ARG A 189 -3.48 14.73 25.93
C ARG A 189 -3.28 14.37 27.40
N CYS A 190 -2.32 15.00 28.07
CA CYS A 190 -2.12 14.83 29.51
C CYS A 190 -3.36 15.24 30.32
N LEU A 191 -4.10 16.26 29.88
CA LEU A 191 -5.32 16.72 30.54
C LEU A 191 -6.50 15.77 30.31
N ALA A 192 -6.60 15.17 29.12
CA ALA A 192 -7.52 14.07 28.86
C ALA A 192 -7.23 12.89 29.81
N MET A 193 -5.95 12.52 29.98
CA MET A 193 -5.55 11.47 30.92
C MET A 193 -5.90 11.82 32.36
N ALA A 194 -5.69 13.08 32.79
CA ALA A 194 -6.11 13.55 34.10
C ALA A 194 -7.63 13.38 34.31
N THR A 195 -8.43 13.66 33.27
CA THR A 195 -9.89 13.48 33.29
C THR A 195 -10.27 12.00 33.43
N ALA A 196 -9.59 11.12 32.70
CA ALA A 196 -9.78 9.67 32.83
C ALA A 196 -9.44 9.18 34.25
N ILE A 197 -8.30 9.60 34.81
CA ILE A 197 -7.86 9.29 36.18
C ILE A 197 -8.90 9.78 37.21
N TYR A 198 -9.45 10.99 37.01
CA TYR A 198 -10.50 11.54 37.85
C TYR A 198 -11.75 10.67 37.83
N SER A 199 -12.25 10.32 36.64
CA SER A 199 -13.46 9.50 36.49
C SER A 199 -13.33 8.08 37.06
N ALA A 200 -12.10 7.56 37.15
CA ALA A 200 -11.81 6.29 37.80
C ALA A 200 -11.72 6.38 39.34
N GLY A 201 -11.92 7.56 39.94
CA GLY A 201 -11.94 7.79 41.39
C GLY A 201 -10.62 8.25 42.00
N TYR A 202 -9.61 8.59 41.20
CA TYR A 202 -8.29 9.02 41.67
C TYR A 202 -8.16 10.55 41.62
N GLU A 203 -9.01 11.25 42.38
CA GLU A 203 -9.12 12.71 42.31
C GLU A 203 -7.80 13.44 42.58
N LYS A 204 -7.05 13.00 43.60
CA LYS A 204 -5.81 13.66 44.01
C LYS A 204 -4.77 13.63 42.89
N GLU A 205 -4.58 12.46 42.28
CA GLU A 205 -3.66 12.22 41.18
C GLU A 205 -4.06 13.06 39.95
N ALA A 206 -5.35 13.11 39.61
CA ALA A 206 -5.85 13.93 38.50
C ALA A 206 -5.57 15.43 38.72
N ASN A 207 -5.85 15.96 39.92
CA ASN A 207 -5.59 17.35 40.28
C ASN A 207 -4.09 17.70 40.26
N GLN A 208 -3.25 16.75 40.67
CA GLN A 208 -1.79 16.90 40.61
C GLN A 208 -1.31 17.03 39.16
N LEU A 209 -1.80 16.17 38.26
CA LEU A 209 -1.43 16.22 36.84
C LEU A 209 -1.93 17.49 36.16
N ALA A 210 -3.19 17.89 36.38
CA ALA A 210 -3.75 19.14 35.85
C ALA A 210 -2.95 20.38 36.33
N SER A 211 -2.60 20.42 37.62
CA SER A 211 -1.75 21.49 38.17
C SER A 211 -0.40 21.56 37.47
N ALA A 212 0.22 20.41 37.19
CA ALA A 212 1.49 20.36 36.49
C ALA A 212 1.38 20.88 35.05
N ILE A 213 0.28 20.55 34.34
CA ILE A 213 0.02 21.01 32.97
C ILE A 213 -0.14 22.54 32.92
N PHE A 214 -1.03 23.10 33.74
CA PHE A 214 -1.29 24.55 33.72
C PHE A 214 -0.16 25.39 34.31
N ALA A 215 0.73 24.82 35.12
CA ALA A 215 1.97 25.49 35.55
C ALA A 215 3.04 25.56 34.45
N LEU A 216 2.93 24.70 33.42
CA LEU A 216 3.88 24.66 32.31
C LEU A 216 3.38 25.46 31.11
N ALA A 217 2.06 25.51 30.91
CA ALA A 217 1.47 26.27 29.82
C ALA A 217 1.55 27.80 30.05
N SER A 218 2.18 28.55 29.13
CA SER A 218 2.01 30.00 28.92
C SER A 218 0.64 30.43 28.40
N ILE A 219 -0.15 29.58 27.73
CA ILE A 219 -1.52 29.88 27.29
C ILE A 219 -2.43 28.70 27.63
N ASN A 220 -3.06 28.75 28.81
CA ASN A 220 -3.94 27.68 29.28
C ASN A 220 -5.13 27.43 28.34
N ASP A 221 -5.69 28.50 27.76
CA ASP A 221 -6.80 28.44 26.81
C ASP A 221 -6.50 27.54 25.60
N LYS A 222 -5.28 27.59 25.05
CA LYS A 222 -4.88 26.72 23.92
C LYS A 222 -4.88 25.24 24.30
N VAL A 223 -4.52 24.90 25.54
CA VAL A 223 -4.57 23.51 26.03
C VAL A 223 -6.00 23.02 26.10
N ILE A 224 -6.93 23.88 26.55
CA ILE A 224 -8.36 23.56 26.59
C ILE A 224 -8.93 23.46 25.17
N ASP A 225 -8.61 24.41 24.29
CA ASP A 225 -9.10 24.43 22.91
C ASP A 225 -8.65 23.17 22.15
N GLU A 226 -7.40 22.73 22.31
CA GLU A 226 -6.90 21.48 21.71
C GLU A 226 -7.53 20.22 22.35
N LEU A 227 -7.82 20.24 23.66
CA LEU A 227 -8.54 19.16 24.33
C LEU A 227 -9.96 19.00 23.74
N VAL A 228 -10.66 20.13 23.56
CA VAL A 228 -11.98 20.16 22.93
C VAL A 228 -11.89 19.72 21.47
N ASN A 229 -10.86 20.12 20.74
CA ASN A 229 -10.63 19.66 19.37
C ASN A 229 -10.55 18.12 19.29
N MET A 230 -9.74 17.49 20.15
CA MET A 230 -9.59 16.04 20.17
C MET A 230 -10.91 15.31 20.44
N LEU A 231 -11.71 15.82 21.39
CA LEU A 231 -13.03 15.26 21.68
C LEU A 231 -13.96 15.40 20.47
N ALA A 232 -14.03 16.59 19.87
CA ALA A 232 -14.90 16.87 18.73
C ALA A 232 -14.54 16.00 17.50
N GLU A 233 -13.26 15.86 17.19
CA GLU A 233 -12.76 15.00 16.09
C GLU A 233 -13.06 13.52 16.33
N SER A 234 -12.95 13.05 17.58
CA SER A 234 -13.31 11.68 17.96
C SER A 234 -14.80 11.41 17.72
N GLN A 235 -15.69 12.25 18.26
CA GLN A 235 -17.15 12.08 18.08
C GLN A 235 -17.59 12.29 16.63
N TYR A 236 -16.91 13.17 15.88
CA TYR A 236 -17.12 13.35 14.44
C TYR A 236 -16.76 12.07 13.68
N SER A 237 -15.60 11.48 13.97
CA SER A 237 -15.12 10.26 13.31
C SER A 237 -16.07 9.09 13.52
N GLU A 238 -16.59 8.91 14.73
CA GLU A 238 -17.63 7.92 15.04
C GLU A 238 -18.91 8.16 14.22
N SER A 239 -19.36 9.42 14.16
CA SER A 239 -20.54 9.80 13.39
C SER A 239 -20.36 9.53 11.88
N TYR A 240 -19.18 9.81 11.34
CA TYR A 240 -18.85 9.56 9.95
C TYR A 240 -18.71 8.07 9.63
N GLN A 241 -18.11 7.28 10.53
CA GLN A 241 -18.04 5.83 10.39
C GLN A 241 -19.44 5.20 10.38
N LYS A 242 -20.32 5.64 11.28
CA LYS A 242 -21.70 5.18 11.32
C LYS A 242 -22.48 5.56 10.06
N TYR A 243 -22.28 6.78 9.55
CA TYR A 243 -22.84 7.18 8.26
C TYR A 243 -22.43 6.22 7.14
N TYR A 244 -21.17 5.83 7.10
CA TYR A 244 -20.67 4.92 6.07
C TYR A 244 -21.27 3.50 6.20
N GLU A 245 -21.45 3.01 7.42
CA GLU A 245 -22.06 1.70 7.69
C GLU A 245 -23.56 1.67 7.33
N ASP A 246 -24.30 2.69 7.73
CA ASP A 246 -25.77 2.71 7.63
C ASP A 246 -26.30 3.47 6.39
N ASN A 247 -25.44 4.26 5.73
CA ASN A 247 -25.75 5.18 4.64
C ASN A 247 -26.89 6.18 4.97
N ASP A 248 -27.05 6.56 6.25
CA ASP A 248 -28.05 7.52 6.73
C ASP A 248 -27.48 8.95 6.78
N LEU A 249 -27.55 9.62 5.63
CA LEU A 249 -27.06 11.00 5.47
C LEU A 249 -27.79 12.02 6.37
N LEU A 250 -29.06 11.78 6.69
CA LEU A 250 -29.83 12.67 7.57
C LEU A 250 -29.39 12.53 9.03
N ALA A 251 -29.16 11.31 9.49
CA ALA A 251 -28.59 11.08 10.81
C ALA A 251 -27.19 11.70 10.91
N PHE A 252 -26.36 11.52 9.89
CA PHE A 252 -25.02 12.12 9.84
C PHE A 252 -25.07 13.65 9.97
N ARG A 253 -25.90 14.31 9.16
CA ARG A 253 -26.07 15.77 9.23
C ARG A 253 -26.47 16.24 10.63
N LYS A 254 -27.44 15.56 11.26
CA LYS A 254 -27.88 15.89 12.62
C LYS A 254 -26.75 15.75 13.63
N SER A 255 -25.90 14.73 13.49
CA SER A 255 -24.71 14.57 14.33
C SER A 255 -23.72 15.72 14.11
N VAL A 256 -23.44 16.10 12.86
CA VAL A 256 -22.55 17.24 12.56
C VAL A 256 -23.09 18.55 13.12
N ASP A 257 -24.40 18.82 12.96
CA ASP A 257 -25.07 19.99 13.55
C ASP A 257 -24.93 20.00 15.08
N LEU A 258 -25.20 18.86 15.73
CA LEU A 258 -25.09 18.72 17.18
C LEU A 258 -23.65 18.96 17.65
N LEU A 259 -22.64 18.45 16.94
CA LEU A 259 -21.23 18.65 17.28
C LEU A 259 -20.84 20.12 17.12
N ALA A 260 -21.27 20.79 16.05
CA ALA A 260 -21.01 22.22 15.85
C ALA A 260 -21.70 23.08 16.94
N GLU A 261 -22.92 22.70 17.37
CA GLU A 261 -23.60 23.36 18.49
C GLU A 261 -22.92 23.11 19.84
N THR A 262 -22.36 21.92 20.05
CA THR A 262 -21.70 21.50 21.28
C THR A 262 -20.30 22.10 21.41
N PHE A 263 -19.56 22.20 20.30
CA PHE A 263 -18.16 22.66 20.26
C PHE A 263 -17.98 23.92 19.39
N PRO A 264 -18.62 25.06 19.73
CA PRO A 264 -18.50 26.30 18.98
C PRO A 264 -17.14 27.01 19.17
N ARG A 265 -16.31 26.52 20.10
CA ARG A 265 -14.96 26.99 20.40
C ARG A 265 -14.06 25.76 20.57
N GLY A 266 -12.81 25.87 20.17
CA GLY A 266 -11.78 24.84 20.37
C GLY A 266 -11.73 23.81 19.24
N TRP A 267 -12.85 23.47 18.62
CA TRP A 267 -12.86 22.56 17.46
C TRP A 267 -12.27 23.23 16.21
N LYS A 268 -11.13 22.70 15.72
CA LYS A 268 -10.40 23.21 14.55
C LYS A 268 -11.28 23.24 13.32
N ASN A 269 -12.10 22.21 13.11
CA ASN A 269 -12.94 22.07 11.93
C ASN A 269 -14.34 22.65 12.10
N TYR A 270 -14.59 23.50 13.10
CA TYR A 270 -15.92 24.05 13.37
C TYR A 270 -16.56 24.75 12.14
N TYR A 271 -15.83 25.63 11.46
CA TYR A 271 -16.38 26.32 10.28
C TYR A 271 -16.55 25.34 9.10
N GLY A 272 -15.62 24.41 8.94
CA GLY A 272 -15.74 23.29 7.99
C GLY A 272 -16.98 22.42 8.25
N ALA A 273 -17.31 22.14 9.50
CA ALA A 273 -18.46 21.36 9.91
C ALA A 273 -19.78 22.10 9.63
N GLN A 274 -19.83 23.42 9.84
CA GLN A 274 -20.98 24.23 9.44
C GLN A 274 -21.20 24.21 7.94
N LEU A 275 -20.12 24.33 7.16
CA LEU A 275 -20.17 24.24 5.71
C LEU A 275 -20.59 22.84 5.24
N LEU A 276 -20.06 21.79 5.87
CA LEU A 276 -20.43 20.40 5.62
C LEU A 276 -21.92 20.16 5.87
N SER A 277 -22.45 20.59 7.02
CA SER A 277 -23.87 20.45 7.31
C SER A 277 -24.75 21.18 6.28
N ALA A 278 -24.37 22.40 5.89
CA ALA A 278 -25.07 23.15 4.86
C ALA A 278 -25.09 22.40 3.52
N LYS A 279 -23.94 21.86 3.09
CA LYS A 279 -23.81 21.09 1.83
C LYS A 279 -24.59 19.77 1.89
N ILE A 280 -24.55 19.05 3.00
CA ILE A 280 -25.38 17.84 3.19
C ILE A 280 -26.87 18.22 3.12
N GLY A 281 -27.26 19.36 3.70
CA GLY A 281 -28.62 19.87 3.59
C GLY A 281 -29.08 20.05 2.15
N LEU A 282 -28.25 20.65 1.29
CA LEU A 282 -28.52 20.79 -0.14
C LEU A 282 -28.64 19.43 -0.83
N GLY A 283 -27.76 18.47 -0.50
CA GLY A 283 -27.79 17.12 -1.04
C GLY A 283 -29.04 16.33 -0.66
N LEU A 284 -29.53 16.49 0.57
CA LEU A 284 -30.78 15.86 1.04
C LEU A 284 -32.03 16.40 0.33
N GLU A 285 -32.02 17.67 -0.06
CA GLU A 285 -33.11 18.30 -0.81
C GLU A 285 -33.08 17.93 -2.31
N SER A 286 -31.89 17.60 -2.83
CA SER A 286 -31.66 17.29 -4.24
C SER A 286 -31.63 15.78 -4.50
N THR A 287 -32.81 15.17 -4.58
CA THR A 287 -32.93 13.73 -4.92
C THR A 287 -32.66 13.41 -6.39
N GLU A 288 -32.75 14.41 -7.28
CA GLU A 288 -32.41 14.29 -8.69
C GLU A 288 -31.30 15.27 -9.06
N ARG A 289 -30.32 14.77 -9.83
CA ARG A 289 -29.27 15.60 -10.41
C ARG A 289 -29.89 16.64 -11.33
N LYS A 290 -29.64 17.93 -11.07
CA LYS A 290 -30.06 19.02 -11.95
C LYS A 290 -28.85 19.57 -12.66
N ILE A 291 -28.75 19.30 -13.96
CA ILE A 291 -27.76 19.93 -14.82
C ILE A 291 -28.30 21.32 -15.17
N PRO A 292 -27.65 22.41 -14.72
CA PRO A 292 -28.09 23.76 -15.03
C PRO A 292 -28.08 23.97 -16.54
N ALA A 293 -29.11 24.65 -17.06
CA ALA A 293 -29.06 25.13 -18.42
C ALA A 293 -27.95 26.19 -18.52
N HIS A 294 -27.03 26.01 -19.48
CA HIS A 294 -25.93 26.94 -19.70
C HIS A 294 -25.97 27.49 -21.12
N GLU A 295 -25.64 28.77 -21.29
CA GLU A 295 -25.75 29.43 -22.59
C GLU A 295 -24.75 28.90 -23.62
N LYS A 296 -23.57 28.46 -23.16
CA LYS A 296 -22.44 28.07 -24.02
C LYS A 296 -22.17 26.57 -24.11
N PHE A 297 -22.55 25.79 -23.10
CA PHE A 297 -22.11 24.40 -22.95
C PHE A 297 -23.30 23.47 -22.84
N SER A 298 -23.13 22.27 -23.37
CA SER A 298 -24.07 21.17 -23.19
C SER A 298 -23.34 20.01 -22.54
N ALA A 299 -23.95 19.41 -21.52
CA ALA A 299 -23.38 18.24 -20.87
C ALA A 299 -23.26 17.06 -21.88
N ASP A 300 -22.08 16.45 -21.91
CA ASP A 300 -21.82 15.26 -22.71
C ASP A 300 -22.50 14.04 -22.07
N PRO A 301 -23.43 13.34 -22.76
CA PRO A 301 -24.16 12.22 -22.19
C PRO A 301 -23.27 11.07 -21.70
N GLU A 302 -22.11 10.86 -22.33
CA GLU A 302 -21.20 9.78 -21.93
C GLU A 302 -20.47 10.13 -20.62
N VAL A 303 -20.09 11.40 -20.45
CA VAL A 303 -19.49 11.88 -19.19
C VAL A 303 -20.51 11.80 -18.05
N LEU A 304 -21.76 12.20 -18.32
CA LEU A 304 -22.84 12.09 -17.33
C LEU A 304 -23.08 10.64 -16.91
N ALA A 305 -23.08 9.71 -17.86
CA ALA A 305 -23.27 8.29 -17.58
C ALA A 305 -22.18 7.72 -16.67
N ILE A 306 -20.92 8.15 -16.84
CA ILE A 306 -19.81 7.75 -15.96
C ILE A 306 -20.02 8.34 -14.54
N ILE A 307 -20.42 9.61 -14.43
CA ILE A 307 -20.71 10.23 -13.12
C ILE A 307 -21.95 9.60 -12.48
N ASP A 308 -22.94 9.16 -13.24
CA ASP A 308 -24.09 8.40 -12.72
C ASP A 308 -23.67 7.04 -12.13
N GLN A 309 -22.69 6.36 -12.74
CA GLN A 309 -22.15 5.14 -12.15
C GLN A 309 -21.48 5.38 -10.80
N LEU A 310 -20.84 6.54 -10.60
CA LEU A 310 -20.24 6.91 -9.31
C LEU A 310 -21.27 7.04 -8.19
N LEU A 311 -22.51 7.46 -8.50
CA LEU A 311 -23.57 7.56 -7.48
C LEU A 311 -23.94 6.19 -6.88
N ALA A 312 -23.73 5.11 -7.63
CA ALA A 312 -24.03 3.75 -7.20
C ALA A 312 -22.87 3.08 -6.44
N ARG A 313 -21.65 3.64 -6.50
CA ARG A 313 -20.45 3.06 -5.88
C ARG A 313 -20.42 3.29 -4.39
N THR A 314 -20.00 2.27 -3.64
CA THR A 314 -19.83 2.30 -2.18
C THR A 314 -18.38 2.15 -1.75
N ASP A 315 -17.47 1.87 -2.69
CA ASP A 315 -16.05 1.69 -2.43
C ASP A 315 -15.29 3.04 -2.41
N ASP A 316 -14.05 3.02 -1.92
CA ASP A 316 -13.20 4.20 -1.86
C ASP A 316 -12.87 4.72 -3.27
N ILE A 317 -13.09 6.01 -3.51
CA ILE A 317 -12.70 6.70 -4.74
C ILE A 317 -11.55 7.66 -4.47
N SER A 318 -10.51 7.57 -5.30
CA SER A 318 -9.47 8.59 -5.36
C SER A 318 -9.91 9.70 -6.31
N LEU A 319 -9.78 10.95 -5.86
CA LEU A 319 -10.03 12.13 -6.69
C LEU A 319 -8.78 12.57 -7.48
N SER A 320 -7.71 11.78 -7.43
CA SER A 320 -6.46 12.07 -8.12
C SER A 320 -6.59 11.92 -9.63
N ALA A 321 -6.39 13.01 -10.36
CA ALA A 321 -6.26 13.01 -11.82
C ALA A 321 -4.87 13.55 -12.21
N PRO A 322 -4.29 13.09 -13.33
CA PRO A 322 -3.03 13.63 -13.84
C PRO A 322 -3.16 15.14 -14.11
N THR A 323 -2.21 15.94 -13.64
CA THR A 323 -2.21 17.37 -13.93
C THR A 323 -2.10 17.62 -15.44
N GLY A 324 -2.88 18.57 -15.96
CA GLY A 324 -2.91 18.90 -17.39
C GLY A 324 -3.57 17.84 -18.25
N TRP A 325 -4.45 17.00 -17.70
CA TRP A 325 -5.14 15.92 -18.43
C TRP A 325 -5.99 16.37 -19.64
N ILE A 326 -6.19 17.68 -19.82
CA ILE A 326 -6.78 18.26 -21.02
C ILE A 326 -5.96 17.95 -22.29
N LEU A 327 -4.65 17.76 -22.13
CA LEU A 327 -3.75 17.27 -23.17
C LEU A 327 -3.90 15.74 -23.31
N PRO A 328 -3.89 15.21 -24.54
CA PRO A 328 -3.98 13.77 -24.73
C PRO A 328 -2.78 13.10 -24.07
N GLN A 329 -3.08 12.09 -23.24
CA GLN A 329 -2.07 11.25 -22.63
C GLN A 329 -1.52 10.30 -23.69
N ASP A 330 -0.21 10.10 -23.69
CA ASP A 330 0.44 9.15 -24.59
C ASP A 330 -0.08 7.73 -24.26
N PRO A 331 -0.80 7.05 -25.17
CA PRO A 331 -1.31 5.71 -24.91
C PRO A 331 -0.17 4.71 -24.72
N ASN A 332 1.01 4.99 -25.26
CA ASN A 332 2.23 4.18 -25.15
C ASN A 332 3.13 4.62 -23.99
N ALA A 333 2.78 5.67 -23.24
CA ALA A 333 3.48 5.98 -22.01
C ALA A 333 3.29 4.81 -21.04
N ASN A 334 4.36 4.02 -20.88
CA ASN A 334 4.41 2.90 -19.94
C ASN A 334 3.83 3.32 -18.59
N GLU A 335 3.11 2.42 -17.92
CA GLU A 335 2.48 2.69 -16.61
C GLU A 335 3.47 3.28 -15.60
N ASN A 336 4.75 2.90 -15.68
CA ASN A 336 5.82 3.46 -14.86
C ASN A 336 6.09 4.96 -15.12
N SER A 337 5.89 5.44 -16.35
CA SER A 337 5.95 6.87 -16.66
C SER A 337 4.69 7.61 -16.18
N ARG A 338 3.53 6.94 -16.11
CA ARG A 338 2.33 7.48 -15.45
C ARG A 338 2.53 7.61 -13.93
N ASN A 339 3.35 6.75 -13.32
CA ASN A 339 3.70 6.84 -11.90
C ASN A 339 4.74 7.94 -11.60
N SER A 340 5.50 8.40 -12.61
CA SER A 340 6.52 9.45 -12.43
C SER A 340 5.97 10.86 -12.20
N TYR A 341 4.65 11.08 -12.33
CA TYR A 341 3.98 12.37 -12.08
C TYR A 341 3.67 12.63 -10.59
N GLY A 342 4.58 12.25 -9.69
CA GLY A 342 4.41 12.44 -8.24
C GLY A 342 3.54 11.38 -7.54
N TYR A 343 3.18 10.33 -8.27
CA TYR A 343 2.35 9.21 -7.80
C TYR A 343 3.22 8.15 -7.12
N SER A 344 3.63 8.43 -5.88
CA SER A 344 4.57 7.60 -5.12
C SER A 344 3.99 6.29 -4.57
N SER A 345 2.72 5.97 -4.82
CA SER A 345 2.10 4.73 -4.33
C SER A 345 1.36 3.97 -5.43
N ARG A 346 1.42 2.63 -5.38
CA ARG A 346 0.66 1.70 -6.26
C ARG A 346 -0.87 1.93 -6.26
N HIS A 347 -1.37 2.86 -5.45
CA HIS A 347 -2.81 3.16 -5.24
C HIS A 347 -3.30 4.35 -6.08
N SER A 348 -2.48 4.87 -6.98
CA SER A 348 -2.69 6.20 -7.56
C SER A 348 -2.84 6.24 -9.08
N GLN A 349 -2.98 5.08 -9.73
CA GLN A 349 -3.53 5.10 -11.08
C GLN A 349 -4.95 5.70 -11.03
N PRO A 350 -5.29 6.66 -11.92
CA PRO A 350 -6.65 7.17 -11.99
C PRO A 350 -7.58 5.98 -12.22
N GLN A 351 -8.51 5.79 -11.28
CA GLN A 351 -9.51 4.74 -11.35
C GLN A 351 -10.19 4.76 -12.73
N LYS A 352 -10.64 3.60 -13.22
CA LYS A 352 -11.20 3.45 -14.58
C LYS A 352 -12.17 4.57 -14.98
N TRP A 353 -13.09 4.95 -14.09
CA TRP A 353 -14.05 6.04 -14.31
C TRP A 353 -13.37 7.39 -14.59
N ALA A 354 -12.32 7.74 -13.84
CA ALA A 354 -11.61 9.00 -14.00
C ALA A 354 -10.87 9.01 -15.34
N SER A 355 -10.24 7.89 -15.70
CA SER A 355 -9.60 7.70 -17.01
C SER A 355 -10.59 7.85 -18.18
N GLU A 356 -11.82 7.33 -18.04
CA GLU A 356 -12.87 7.47 -19.06
C GLU A 356 -13.36 8.91 -19.22
N ILE A 357 -13.50 9.67 -18.12
CA ILE A 357 -13.81 11.11 -18.18
C ILE A 357 -12.66 11.89 -18.82
N ILE A 358 -11.42 11.65 -18.37
CA ILE A 358 -10.22 12.31 -18.87
C ILE A 358 -10.05 12.11 -20.38
N ALA A 359 -10.36 10.91 -20.90
CA ALA A 359 -10.28 10.61 -22.32
C ALA A 359 -11.17 11.52 -23.19
N LYS A 360 -12.22 12.13 -22.62
CA LYS A 360 -13.10 13.09 -23.32
C LYS A 360 -12.55 14.52 -23.37
N ARG A 361 -11.49 14.84 -22.61
CA ARG A 361 -10.74 16.11 -22.66
C ARG A 361 -11.66 17.34 -22.54
N ARG A 362 -11.63 18.25 -23.52
CA ARG A 362 -12.41 19.51 -23.53
C ARG A 362 -13.92 19.29 -23.31
N LYS A 363 -14.50 18.23 -23.89
CA LYS A 363 -15.92 17.92 -23.70
C LYS A 363 -16.25 17.52 -22.26
N ALA A 364 -15.34 16.77 -21.61
CA ALA A 364 -15.46 16.51 -20.19
C ALA A 364 -15.36 17.82 -19.40
N LEU A 365 -14.39 18.69 -19.70
CA LEU A 365 -14.26 19.98 -19.00
C LEU A 365 -15.56 20.82 -19.08
N GLU A 366 -16.17 20.93 -20.25
CA GLU A 366 -17.48 21.59 -20.42
C GLU A 366 -18.56 21.00 -19.51
N THR A 367 -18.64 19.66 -19.45
CA THR A 367 -19.62 18.96 -18.60
C THR A 367 -19.31 19.16 -17.11
N LEU A 368 -18.04 19.10 -16.72
CA LEU A 368 -17.61 19.27 -15.32
C LEU A 368 -17.92 20.69 -14.83
N ILE A 369 -17.76 21.72 -15.67
CA ILE A 369 -18.13 23.10 -15.32
C ILE A 369 -19.62 23.18 -14.92
N LEU A 370 -20.50 22.49 -15.65
CA LEU A 370 -21.94 22.44 -15.34
C LEU A 370 -22.25 21.73 -14.02
N LEU A 371 -21.32 20.93 -13.51
CA LEU A 371 -21.50 20.09 -12.34
C LEU A 371 -20.78 20.62 -11.10
N VAL A 372 -20.01 21.71 -11.20
CA VAL A 372 -19.22 22.26 -10.06
C VAL A 372 -20.06 22.51 -8.80
N ASP A 373 -21.30 22.99 -8.99
CA ASP A 373 -22.24 23.32 -7.91
C ASP A 373 -23.25 22.19 -7.63
N ASP A 374 -23.07 21.00 -8.22
CA ASP A 374 -23.98 19.87 -8.05
C ASP A 374 -23.88 19.30 -6.62
N PRO A 375 -24.91 19.45 -5.77
CA PRO A 375 -24.85 19.04 -4.37
C PRO A 375 -25.13 17.54 -4.19
N THR A 376 -25.33 16.78 -5.27
CA THR A 376 -25.67 15.35 -5.18
C THR A 376 -24.55 14.60 -4.49
N ILE A 377 -24.85 13.99 -3.33
CA ILE A 377 -23.87 13.27 -2.50
C ILE A 377 -23.63 11.86 -3.04
N LEU A 378 -22.36 11.48 -3.13
CA LEU A 378 -21.88 10.14 -3.47
C LEU A 378 -21.96 9.22 -2.26
N LYS A 379 -22.21 7.93 -2.52
CA LYS A 379 -22.09 6.87 -1.49
C LYS A 379 -20.65 6.40 -1.28
N ALA A 380 -19.77 6.68 -2.24
CA ALA A 380 -18.36 6.33 -2.19
C ALA A 380 -17.61 7.15 -1.13
N ARG A 381 -16.60 6.53 -0.51
CA ARG A 381 -15.70 7.21 0.43
C ARG A 381 -14.60 7.95 -0.34
N LYS A 382 -14.20 9.14 0.08
CA LYS A 382 -12.91 9.72 -0.35
C LYS A 382 -11.80 8.82 0.17
N ALA A 383 -10.99 8.25 -0.72
CA ALA A 383 -9.76 7.55 -0.31
C ALA A 383 -8.94 8.50 0.57
N ALA A 384 -8.42 8.01 1.70
CA ALA A 384 -7.66 8.83 2.63
C ALA A 384 -6.38 9.32 1.93
N ASP A 385 -6.42 10.58 1.47
CA ASP A 385 -5.27 11.20 0.81
C ASP A 385 -4.30 11.61 1.93
N ARG A 386 -3.35 10.70 2.23
CA ARG A 386 -2.40 10.81 3.35
C ARG A 386 -1.55 12.09 3.32
N SER A 387 -1.57 12.85 2.22
CA SER A 387 -0.74 14.03 2.02
C SER A 387 -1.30 15.33 2.59
N ASN A 388 -2.62 15.45 2.81
CA ASN A 388 -3.23 16.76 3.09
C ASN A 388 -3.32 17.13 4.57
N SER A 389 -2.95 16.24 5.49
CA SER A 389 -2.99 16.49 6.94
C SER A 389 -1.77 17.26 7.48
N TRP A 390 -0.71 17.43 6.69
CA TRP A 390 0.61 17.81 7.22
C TRP A 390 0.86 19.31 7.46
N SER A 391 -0.04 20.22 7.07
CA SER A 391 0.27 21.66 7.18
C SER A 391 -0.91 22.61 7.35
N GLN A 392 -1.96 22.24 8.09
CA GLN A 392 -2.85 23.27 8.64
C GLN A 392 -2.12 23.97 9.79
N SER A 393 -1.26 24.95 9.46
CA SER A 393 -0.78 25.89 10.46
C SER A 393 -1.98 26.66 10.98
N TYR A 394 -2.33 26.43 12.23
CA TYR A 394 -3.27 27.24 12.98
C TYR A 394 -2.85 28.72 12.83
N TYR A 395 -3.81 29.57 12.48
CA TYR A 395 -3.65 31.03 12.42
C TYR A 395 -2.82 31.54 11.23
N ASP A 396 -3.42 31.53 10.04
CA ASP A 396 -3.43 32.80 9.32
C ASP A 396 -4.67 33.57 9.79
N ASP A 397 -4.55 34.29 10.92
CA ASP A 397 -5.63 35.10 11.50
C ASP A 397 -6.19 36.13 10.50
N ASP A 398 -5.43 36.40 9.44
CA ASP A 398 -5.80 37.30 8.36
C ASP A 398 -6.59 36.60 7.23
N MET A 399 -6.77 35.27 7.29
CA MET A 399 -7.56 34.53 6.29
C MET A 399 -9.05 34.88 6.41
N PRO A 400 -9.73 35.24 5.30
CA PRO A 400 -11.17 35.42 5.30
C PRO A 400 -11.91 34.18 5.83
N ALA A 401 -12.97 34.39 6.63
CA ALA A 401 -13.70 33.29 7.27
C ALA A 401 -14.29 32.27 6.28
N GLU A 402 -14.58 32.69 5.05
CA GLU A 402 -15.07 31.80 3.99
C GLU A 402 -13.97 30.85 3.49
N ASP A 403 -12.76 31.36 3.30
CA ASP A 403 -11.60 30.58 2.85
C ASP A 403 -11.17 29.59 3.95
N LEU A 404 -11.19 30.03 5.22
CA LEU A 404 -10.93 29.17 6.37
C LEU A 404 -11.97 28.04 6.47
N ALA A 405 -13.26 28.33 6.25
CA ALA A 405 -14.31 27.33 6.29
C ALA A 405 -14.13 26.27 5.19
N MET A 406 -13.73 26.68 3.98
CA MET A 406 -13.48 25.76 2.87
C MET A 406 -12.23 24.91 3.11
N GLN A 407 -11.14 25.51 3.60
CA GLN A 407 -9.91 24.80 3.94
C GLN A 407 -10.16 23.71 4.99
N GLN A 408 -10.95 24.03 6.02
CA GLN A 408 -11.38 23.06 7.03
C GLN A 408 -12.27 21.98 6.42
N TYR A 409 -13.25 22.36 5.60
CA TYR A 409 -14.15 21.43 4.92
C TYR A 409 -13.39 20.43 4.02
N ASP A 410 -12.35 20.85 3.30
CA ASP A 410 -11.58 19.98 2.41
C ASP A 410 -10.61 19.04 3.16
N ALA A 411 -10.22 19.40 4.38
CA ALA A 411 -9.42 18.58 5.28
C ALA A 411 -10.24 17.51 6.04
N MET A 412 -11.55 17.72 6.23
CA MET A 412 -12.40 16.76 6.92
C MET A 412 -12.62 15.47 6.13
N LEU A 413 -12.68 14.33 6.83
CA LEU A 413 -13.23 13.09 6.29
C LEU A 413 -14.73 13.25 6.09
N ARG A 414 -15.20 13.40 4.85
CA ARG A 414 -16.60 13.74 4.55
C ARG A 414 -17.14 12.98 3.35
N PRO A 415 -18.48 12.82 3.23
CA PRO A 415 -19.06 12.40 1.98
C PRO A 415 -18.72 13.40 0.87
N LEU A 416 -18.47 12.88 -0.33
CA LEU A 416 -18.19 13.69 -1.51
C LEU A 416 -19.48 14.02 -2.24
N SER A 417 -19.54 15.19 -2.86
CA SER A 417 -20.56 15.56 -3.84
C SER A 417 -20.05 15.35 -5.27
N VAL A 418 -20.97 15.28 -6.23
CA VAL A 418 -20.63 15.36 -7.67
C VAL A 418 -19.86 16.65 -7.96
N GLY A 419 -20.23 17.76 -7.30
CA GLY A 419 -19.49 19.01 -7.36
C GLY A 419 -18.04 18.90 -6.88
N ASP A 420 -17.76 18.16 -5.81
CA ASP A 420 -16.38 17.92 -5.35
C ASP A 420 -15.56 17.16 -6.39
N VAL A 421 -16.15 16.13 -7.03
CA VAL A 421 -15.49 15.40 -8.13
C VAL A 421 -15.19 16.34 -9.29
N ALA A 422 -16.18 17.15 -9.69
CA ALA A 422 -16.03 18.11 -10.77
C ALA A 422 -14.94 19.13 -10.50
N GLN A 423 -14.93 19.73 -9.31
CA GLN A 423 -13.92 20.69 -8.89
C GLN A 423 -12.52 20.09 -8.87
N SER A 424 -12.35 18.88 -8.31
CA SER A 424 -11.05 18.19 -8.30
C SER A 424 -10.53 17.97 -9.72
N LEU A 425 -11.37 17.44 -10.60
CA LEU A 425 -11.01 17.20 -11.99
C LEU A 425 -10.67 18.50 -12.74
N ILE A 426 -11.42 19.58 -12.54
CA ILE A 426 -11.14 20.89 -13.18
C ILE A 426 -9.82 21.46 -12.66
N LYS A 427 -9.57 21.42 -11.34
CA LYS A 427 -8.32 21.89 -10.73
C LYS A 427 -7.10 21.14 -11.27
N SER A 428 -7.23 19.83 -11.54
CA SER A 428 -6.17 19.06 -12.22
C SER A 428 -6.08 19.35 -13.73
N ALA A 429 -7.14 19.84 -14.38
CA ALA A 429 -7.16 20.07 -15.82
C ALA A 429 -6.50 21.40 -16.23
N LEU A 430 -6.60 22.41 -15.38
CA LEU A 430 -6.32 23.81 -15.71
C LEU A 430 -5.29 24.45 -14.78
N PRO A 431 -4.41 25.34 -15.28
CA PRO A 431 -3.39 26.01 -14.48
C PRO A 431 -3.99 27.12 -13.61
N VAL A 432 -4.90 26.74 -12.72
CA VAL A 432 -5.49 27.63 -11.74
C VAL A 432 -4.34 28.19 -10.88
N GLN A 433 -4.18 29.52 -10.89
CA GLN A 433 -3.22 30.20 -10.04
C GLN A 433 -3.73 30.19 -8.61
N SER A 434 -3.73 29.01 -7.97
CA SER A 434 -3.68 28.94 -6.53
C SER A 434 -2.20 28.89 -6.17
N SER A 435 -1.66 29.98 -5.63
CA SER A 435 -0.55 29.87 -4.68
C SER A 435 -0.87 28.68 -3.78
N ARG A 436 0.06 27.76 -3.51
CA ARG A 436 -0.21 26.62 -2.62
C ARG A 436 -0.94 27.12 -1.36
N GLY A 437 -2.26 26.91 -1.27
CA GLY A 437 -3.11 27.40 -0.17
C GLY A 437 -4.29 28.31 -0.55
N ASP A 438 -4.29 29.01 -1.69
CA ASP A 438 -5.40 29.89 -2.06
C ASP A 438 -6.52 29.08 -2.72
N GLU A 439 -7.55 28.74 -1.94
CA GLU A 439 -8.71 28.01 -2.45
C GLU A 439 -9.58 28.93 -3.30
N ILE A 440 -9.74 28.56 -4.57
CA ILE A 440 -10.65 29.24 -5.50
C ILE A 440 -12.10 28.84 -5.19
N SER A 441 -12.98 29.82 -4.99
CA SER A 441 -14.42 29.55 -4.82
C SER A 441 -15.01 28.87 -6.06
N SER A 442 -16.09 28.10 -5.89
CA SER A 442 -16.77 27.41 -7.00
C SER A 442 -17.12 28.35 -8.15
N SER A 443 -17.65 29.54 -7.84
CA SER A 443 -17.98 30.56 -8.85
C SER A 443 -16.76 31.12 -9.58
N ALA A 444 -15.65 31.34 -8.88
CA ALA A 444 -14.40 31.80 -9.48
C ALA A 444 -13.76 30.70 -10.33
N LEU A 445 -13.86 29.43 -9.90
CA LEU A 445 -13.39 28.27 -10.66
C LEU A 445 -14.17 28.10 -11.96
N ILE A 446 -15.51 28.21 -11.91
CA ILE A 446 -16.38 28.24 -13.09
C ILE A 446 -15.91 29.36 -14.02
N ALA A 447 -15.90 30.61 -13.55
CA ALA A 447 -15.54 31.76 -14.38
C ALA A 447 -14.14 31.62 -15.02
N TYR A 448 -13.16 31.11 -14.26
CA TYR A 448 -11.82 30.84 -14.76
C TYR A 448 -11.83 29.75 -15.84
N ALA A 449 -12.53 28.62 -15.60
CA ALA A 449 -12.61 27.52 -16.55
C ALA A 449 -13.32 27.94 -17.85
N GLU A 450 -14.37 28.75 -17.75
CA GLU A 450 -15.06 29.33 -18.91
C GLU A 450 -14.17 30.27 -19.71
N GLN A 451 -13.47 31.18 -19.04
CA GLN A 451 -12.53 32.09 -19.69
C GLN A 451 -11.39 31.32 -20.37
N TRP A 452 -10.90 30.27 -19.72
CA TRP A 452 -9.88 29.39 -20.28
C TRP A 452 -10.41 28.68 -21.53
N LEU A 453 -11.62 28.12 -21.49
CA LEU A 453 -12.26 27.49 -22.64
C LEU A 453 -12.46 28.50 -23.79
N ASP A 454 -13.00 29.69 -23.52
CA ASP A 454 -13.18 30.73 -24.54
C ASP A 454 -11.84 31.05 -25.25
N SER A 455 -10.75 31.12 -24.48
CA SER A 455 -9.41 31.46 -24.97
C SER A 455 -8.69 30.30 -25.69
N ASN A 456 -9.07 29.05 -25.43
CA ASN A 456 -8.35 27.85 -25.86
C ASN A 456 -9.19 26.83 -26.65
N HIS A 457 -10.50 27.03 -26.84
CA HIS A 457 -11.37 26.05 -27.51
C HIS A 457 -10.92 25.72 -28.94
N ASN A 458 -10.43 26.72 -29.68
CA ASN A 458 -9.93 26.58 -31.05
C ASN A 458 -8.41 26.32 -31.12
N ARG A 459 -7.71 26.30 -29.98
CA ARG A 459 -6.27 26.03 -29.99
C ARG A 459 -6.02 24.53 -30.17
N SER A 460 -5.01 24.22 -30.96
CA SER A 460 -4.47 22.86 -31.03
C SER A 460 -3.89 22.43 -29.68
N ASP A 461 -3.80 21.12 -29.45
CA ASP A 461 -3.22 20.57 -28.23
C ASP A 461 -1.77 21.03 -28.02
N SER A 462 -1.03 21.27 -29.11
CA SER A 462 0.32 21.85 -29.08
C SER A 462 0.35 23.31 -28.65
N GLU A 463 -0.59 24.13 -29.10
CA GLU A 463 -0.69 25.53 -28.63
C GLU A 463 -1.06 25.60 -27.15
N ILE A 464 -1.91 24.67 -26.67
CA ILE A 464 -2.22 24.54 -25.24
C ILE A 464 -0.98 24.13 -24.46
N ALA A 465 -0.25 23.10 -24.91
CA ALA A 465 0.95 22.64 -24.23
C ALA A 465 2.05 23.71 -24.17
N ILE A 466 2.21 24.53 -25.23
CA ILE A 466 3.12 25.69 -25.20
C ILE A 466 2.64 26.72 -24.17
N SER A 467 1.34 26.97 -24.06
CA SER A 467 0.80 27.88 -23.04
C SER A 467 1.04 27.39 -21.61
N PHE A 468 1.12 26.07 -21.40
CA PHE A 468 1.47 25.48 -20.11
C PHE A 468 2.94 25.74 -19.74
N LEU A 469 3.86 25.79 -20.71
CA LEU A 469 5.27 26.14 -20.46
C LEU A 469 5.47 27.57 -19.94
N GLN A 470 4.47 28.42 -20.09
CA GLN A 470 4.49 29.83 -19.66
C GLN A 470 3.88 30.01 -18.26
N GLN A 471 3.40 28.93 -17.63
CA GLN A 471 2.80 28.96 -16.30
C GLN A 471 3.89 28.84 -15.23
N GLU A 472 3.63 29.40 -14.06
CA GLU A 472 4.51 29.25 -12.89
C GLU A 472 4.36 27.87 -12.21
N ASN A 473 3.22 27.19 -12.44
CA ASN A 473 2.95 25.88 -11.87
C ASN A 473 3.76 24.78 -12.60
N SER A 474 4.71 24.17 -11.88
CA SER A 474 5.62 23.15 -12.40
C SER A 474 4.92 21.92 -12.97
N ASP A 475 3.76 21.54 -12.44
CA ASP A 475 3.07 20.31 -12.82
C ASP A 475 2.41 20.48 -14.19
N PHE A 476 1.85 21.66 -14.46
CA PHE A 476 1.33 22.01 -15.79
C PHE A 476 2.45 22.15 -16.81
N VAL A 477 3.57 22.77 -16.41
CA VAL A 477 4.76 22.84 -17.25
C VAL A 477 5.26 21.45 -17.61
N GLN A 478 5.32 20.52 -16.65
CA GLN A 478 5.72 19.13 -16.86
C GLN A 478 4.76 18.39 -17.81
N ALA A 479 3.45 18.60 -17.65
CA ALA A 479 2.43 18.07 -18.56
C ALA A 479 2.63 18.59 -20.00
N GLY A 480 2.87 19.90 -20.15
CA GLY A 480 3.15 20.54 -21.44
C GLY A 480 4.43 20.01 -22.10
N LEU A 481 5.54 19.92 -21.35
CA LEU A 481 6.81 19.37 -21.84
C LEU A 481 6.66 17.92 -22.27
N THR A 482 6.00 17.10 -21.46
CA THR A 482 5.78 15.69 -21.77
C THR A 482 5.04 15.54 -23.08
N TYR A 483 3.93 16.25 -23.26
CA TYR A 483 3.16 16.22 -24.49
C TYR A 483 4.01 16.66 -25.69
N LEU A 484 4.72 17.79 -25.60
CA LEU A 484 5.52 18.30 -26.72
C LEU A 484 6.71 17.41 -27.08
N CYS A 485 7.29 16.70 -26.11
CA CYS A 485 8.34 15.71 -26.33
C CYS A 485 7.83 14.44 -27.02
N SER A 486 6.61 13.98 -26.67
CA SER A 486 5.97 12.83 -27.33
C SER A 486 5.34 13.18 -28.69
N ALA A 487 5.01 14.45 -28.94
CA ALA A 487 4.42 14.89 -30.20
C ALA A 487 5.39 14.82 -31.39
N GLU A 488 4.82 14.72 -32.60
CA GLU A 488 5.57 14.79 -33.86
C GLU A 488 6.45 16.05 -33.91
N TYR A 489 7.60 15.92 -34.56
CA TYR A 489 8.58 17.00 -34.63
C TYR A 489 8.00 18.25 -35.30
N ASN A 490 8.09 19.37 -34.59
CA ASN A 490 7.72 20.69 -35.08
C ASN A 490 8.77 21.69 -34.58
N GLU A 491 9.30 22.53 -35.47
CA GLU A 491 10.37 23.50 -35.14
C GLU A 491 9.95 24.50 -34.05
N SER A 492 8.67 24.88 -34.00
CA SER A 492 8.14 25.75 -32.96
C SER A 492 8.10 25.06 -31.60
N HIS A 493 7.72 23.78 -31.55
CA HIS A 493 7.73 23.00 -30.30
C HIS A 493 9.16 22.85 -29.79
N ASP A 494 10.08 22.52 -30.70
CA ASP A 494 11.49 22.33 -30.42
C ASP A 494 12.11 23.59 -29.80
N LYS A 495 11.85 24.76 -30.39
CA LYS A 495 12.28 26.05 -29.83
C LYS A 495 11.70 26.31 -28.44
N ALA A 496 10.41 26.05 -28.23
CA ALA A 496 9.77 26.26 -26.94
C ALA A 496 10.35 25.37 -25.84
N ILE A 497 10.54 24.07 -26.12
CA ILE A 497 11.15 23.11 -25.18
C ILE A 497 12.59 23.53 -24.85
N GLN A 498 13.41 23.82 -25.86
CA GLN A 498 14.80 24.22 -25.64
C GLN A 498 14.90 25.52 -24.83
N GLN A 499 14.04 26.49 -25.13
CA GLN A 499 14.00 27.75 -24.40
C GLN A 499 13.66 27.52 -22.93
N TYR A 500 12.68 26.66 -22.65
CA TYR A 500 12.32 26.30 -21.28
C TYR A 500 13.51 25.67 -20.53
N PHE A 501 14.18 24.66 -21.09
CA PHE A 501 15.29 24.00 -20.39
C PHE A 501 16.54 24.88 -20.23
N LEU A 502 16.79 25.80 -21.16
CA LEU A 502 17.97 26.67 -21.10
C LEU A 502 17.75 27.88 -20.17
N LEU A 503 16.52 28.38 -20.05
CA LEU A 503 16.21 29.58 -19.25
C LEU A 503 15.53 29.27 -17.92
N GLY A 504 14.98 28.07 -17.75
CA GLY A 504 14.24 27.66 -16.56
C GLY A 504 15.15 27.49 -15.34
N GLU A 505 14.66 27.91 -14.18
CA GLU A 505 15.34 27.70 -12.90
C GLU A 505 15.27 26.22 -12.49
N ASN A 506 14.11 25.58 -12.70
CA ASN A 506 13.89 24.16 -12.41
C ASN A 506 14.06 23.29 -13.65
N ILE A 507 15.23 22.64 -13.74
CA ILE A 507 15.56 21.69 -14.80
C ILE A 507 15.20 20.26 -14.38
N ASP A 508 14.30 19.62 -15.12
CA ASP A 508 14.04 18.18 -15.02
C ASP A 508 14.96 17.41 -15.96
N LEU A 509 15.96 16.74 -15.38
CA LEU A 509 16.97 15.97 -16.10
C LEU A 509 16.38 14.74 -16.82
N ASN A 510 15.28 14.17 -16.34
CA ASN A 510 14.65 13.01 -16.99
C ASN A 510 13.87 13.46 -18.25
N LEU A 511 13.19 14.62 -18.19
CA LEU A 511 12.53 15.18 -19.36
C LEU A 511 13.52 15.65 -20.43
N ILE A 512 14.69 16.17 -20.06
CA ILE A 512 15.77 16.46 -21.01
C ILE A 512 16.21 15.19 -21.71
N GLN A 513 16.40 14.10 -20.97
CA GLN A 513 16.79 12.81 -21.55
C GLN A 513 15.72 12.34 -22.55
N LYS A 514 14.43 12.39 -22.17
CA LYS A 514 13.30 12.06 -23.07
C LYS A 514 13.30 12.94 -24.33
N TYR A 515 13.52 14.25 -24.17
CA TYR A 515 13.63 15.18 -25.30
C TYR A 515 14.79 14.80 -26.23
N VAL A 516 16.01 14.62 -25.70
CA VAL A 516 17.19 14.28 -26.51
C VAL A 516 17.00 12.95 -27.23
N SER A 517 16.45 11.93 -26.55
CA SER A 517 16.12 10.64 -27.16
C SER A 517 15.12 10.77 -28.31
N SER A 518 14.08 11.60 -28.15
CA SER A 518 13.07 11.82 -29.19
C SER A 518 13.61 12.59 -30.41
N ARG A 519 14.56 13.50 -30.20
CA ARG A 519 15.08 14.39 -31.26
C ARG A 519 16.39 13.88 -31.89
N LYS A 520 17.09 12.96 -31.23
CA LYS A 520 18.34 12.33 -31.70
C LYS A 520 19.36 13.39 -32.14
N ALA A 521 19.96 13.24 -33.33
CA ALA A 521 20.95 14.17 -33.88
C ALA A 521 20.48 15.64 -33.96
N LYS A 522 19.16 15.89 -34.06
CA LYS A 522 18.60 17.25 -34.09
C LYS A 522 18.78 17.99 -32.76
N ALA A 523 18.95 17.27 -31.65
CA ALA A 523 19.21 17.86 -30.32
C ALA A 523 20.65 18.36 -30.15
N SER A 524 21.56 18.16 -31.12
CA SER A 524 22.98 18.50 -30.97
C SER A 524 23.26 19.93 -30.53
N THR A 525 22.63 20.90 -31.20
CA THR A 525 22.81 22.32 -30.88
C THR A 525 22.27 22.64 -29.47
N PHE A 526 21.20 21.97 -29.06
CA PHE A 526 20.65 22.11 -27.71
C PHE A 526 21.60 21.54 -26.65
N VAL A 527 22.09 20.31 -26.83
CA VAL A 527 22.98 19.66 -25.85
C VAL A 527 24.27 20.46 -25.66
N THR A 528 24.82 21.06 -26.72
CA THR A 528 25.98 21.96 -26.58
C THR A 528 25.67 23.21 -25.75
N LYS A 529 24.49 23.81 -25.93
CA LYS A 529 24.07 24.97 -25.13
C LYS A 529 23.77 24.57 -23.67
N LEU A 530 23.12 23.43 -23.48
CA LEU A 530 22.82 22.87 -22.17
C LEU A 530 24.09 22.54 -21.39
N GLU A 531 25.11 21.97 -22.04
CA GLU A 531 26.41 21.71 -21.41
C GLU A 531 27.03 23.00 -20.85
N ALA A 532 27.01 24.10 -21.62
CA ALA A 532 27.53 25.39 -21.16
C ALA A 532 26.72 25.94 -19.98
N GLU A 533 25.39 25.83 -20.04
CA GLU A 533 24.48 26.28 -18.98
C GLU A 533 24.69 25.48 -17.69
N LEU A 534 24.68 24.14 -17.74
CA LEU A 534 24.87 23.28 -16.57
C LEU A 534 26.25 23.48 -15.92
N LYS A 535 27.31 23.66 -16.72
CA LYS A 535 28.65 23.99 -16.20
C LYS A 535 28.71 25.35 -15.51
N SER A 536 27.95 26.33 -16.00
CA SER A 536 27.85 27.62 -15.31
C SER A 536 27.16 27.50 -13.95
N ARG A 537 26.13 26.63 -13.84
CA ARG A 537 25.39 26.36 -12.60
C ARG A 537 26.16 25.47 -11.62
N GLU A 538 27.16 24.73 -12.06
CA GLU A 538 28.01 23.91 -11.18
C GLU A 538 28.79 24.77 -10.16
N SER A 539 28.97 26.06 -10.46
CA SER A 539 29.54 27.05 -9.54
C SER A 539 28.52 27.85 -8.71
N SER A 540 27.22 27.55 -8.85
CA SER A 540 26.14 28.21 -8.11
C SER A 540 25.87 27.53 -6.78
N ASP A 541 25.37 28.29 -5.79
CA ASP A 541 24.98 27.78 -4.46
C ASP A 541 23.64 26.99 -4.46
N ASP A 542 23.14 26.56 -5.62
CA ASP A 542 21.90 25.75 -5.71
C ASP A 542 22.16 24.29 -5.31
N ARG A 543 21.98 24.02 -4.02
CA ARG A 543 22.11 22.67 -3.44
C ARG A 543 21.17 21.64 -4.07
N SER A 544 20.00 22.05 -4.56
CA SER A 544 19.03 21.13 -5.16
C SER A 544 19.53 20.62 -6.51
N PHE A 545 20.15 21.50 -7.29
CA PHE A 545 20.81 21.18 -8.54
C PHE A 545 22.05 20.30 -8.30
N GLU A 546 22.92 20.69 -7.37
CA GLU A 546 24.13 19.93 -7.01
C GLU A 546 23.78 18.48 -6.62
N TYR A 547 22.76 18.29 -5.78
CA TYR A 547 22.30 16.97 -5.36
C TYR A 547 21.81 16.12 -6.54
N ARG A 548 20.91 16.66 -7.39
CA ARG A 548 20.38 15.95 -8.56
C ARG A 548 21.49 15.59 -9.56
N MET A 549 22.43 16.51 -9.80
CA MET A 549 23.57 16.26 -10.69
C MET A 549 24.53 15.22 -10.13
N LYS A 550 24.77 15.22 -8.81
CA LYS A 550 25.59 14.20 -8.15
C LYS A 550 25.00 12.80 -8.30
N GLN A 551 23.67 12.66 -8.20
CA GLN A 551 22.99 11.38 -8.47
C GLN A 551 23.18 10.89 -9.92
N LYS A 552 23.30 11.81 -10.88
CA LYS A 552 23.63 11.50 -12.29
C LYS A 552 25.15 11.37 -12.54
N GLY A 553 25.98 11.43 -11.51
CA GLY A 553 27.43 11.28 -11.60
C GLY A 553 28.21 12.53 -12.05
N GLY A 554 27.58 13.71 -12.02
CA GLY A 554 28.17 15.00 -12.40
C GLY A 554 27.75 15.48 -13.80
N VAL A 555 28.04 16.75 -14.11
CA VAL A 555 27.64 17.40 -15.37
C VAL A 555 28.23 16.70 -16.59
N ASP A 556 29.53 16.39 -16.58
CA ASP A 556 30.19 15.76 -17.73
C ASP A 556 29.60 14.37 -18.04
N LYS A 557 29.40 13.51 -17.03
CA LYS A 557 28.80 12.18 -17.22
C LYS A 557 27.38 12.26 -17.75
N TYR A 558 26.58 13.20 -17.24
CA TYR A 558 25.22 13.40 -17.70
C TYR A 558 25.17 13.90 -19.14
N ILE A 559 26.01 14.88 -19.52
CA ILE A 559 26.11 15.38 -20.89
C ILE A 559 26.61 14.29 -21.84
N ASP A 560 27.57 13.46 -21.44
CA ASP A 560 28.04 12.34 -22.24
C ASP A 560 26.93 11.32 -22.49
N ALA A 561 26.10 11.05 -21.48
CA ALA A 561 24.90 10.22 -21.62
C ALA A 561 23.84 10.85 -22.56
N LEU A 562 23.71 12.18 -22.61
CA LEU A 562 22.85 12.83 -23.61
C LEU A 562 23.45 12.74 -25.02
N LYS A 563 24.77 12.95 -25.15
CA LYS A 563 25.47 12.86 -26.46
C LYS A 563 25.38 11.47 -27.05
N SER A 564 25.48 10.41 -26.24
CA SER A 564 25.29 9.04 -26.71
C SER A 564 23.87 8.78 -27.21
N LEU A 565 22.84 9.34 -26.59
CA LEU A 565 21.45 9.25 -27.05
C LEU A 565 21.20 9.96 -28.39
N MET A 566 22.02 10.96 -28.72
CA MET A 566 21.93 11.66 -30.01
C MET A 566 22.49 10.83 -31.17
N VAL A 567 23.43 9.93 -30.91
CA VAL A 567 24.01 9.07 -31.95
C VAL A 567 23.01 7.97 -32.23
N SER A 568 22.33 8.07 -33.36
CA SER A 568 21.48 7.00 -33.87
C SER A 568 22.36 5.84 -34.34
N LYS A 569 22.92 5.09 -33.40
CA LYS A 569 23.55 3.80 -33.68
C LYS A 569 22.45 2.77 -33.87
N PRO A 570 22.56 1.89 -34.86
CA PRO A 570 21.73 0.69 -34.88
C PRO A 570 21.89 -0.06 -33.55
N PRO A 571 20.83 -0.65 -32.98
CA PRO A 571 20.93 -1.40 -31.73
C PRO A 571 22.05 -2.47 -31.75
N ALA A 572 22.28 -3.11 -32.89
CA ALA A 572 23.40 -4.02 -33.13
C ALA A 572 24.79 -3.44 -32.79
N GLU A 573 25.03 -2.19 -33.22
CA GLU A 573 26.30 -1.50 -32.97
C GLU A 573 26.43 -1.15 -31.48
N MET A 574 25.33 -0.76 -30.83
CA MET A 574 25.32 -0.50 -29.39
C MET A 574 25.72 -1.75 -28.60
N LEU A 575 25.15 -2.91 -28.93
CA LEU A 575 25.51 -4.19 -28.30
C LEU A 575 26.98 -4.56 -28.54
N ALA A 576 27.50 -4.32 -29.75
CA ALA A 576 28.91 -4.55 -30.06
C ALA A 576 29.86 -3.65 -29.25
N GLU A 577 29.47 -2.41 -28.96
CA GLU A 577 30.26 -1.50 -28.11
C GLU A 577 30.27 -1.93 -26.65
N ILE A 578 29.14 -2.42 -26.13
CA ILE A 578 29.05 -3.00 -24.78
C ILE A 578 29.96 -4.23 -24.70
N GLN A 579 29.86 -5.14 -25.67
CA GLN A 579 30.69 -6.35 -25.71
C GLN A 579 32.18 -6.05 -25.83
N ALA A 580 32.54 -4.95 -26.51
CA ALA A 580 33.91 -4.47 -26.61
C ALA A 580 34.40 -3.69 -25.36
N GLY A 581 33.54 -3.51 -24.34
CA GLY A 581 33.85 -2.73 -23.14
C GLY A 581 34.05 -1.23 -23.39
N LYS A 582 33.57 -0.71 -24.53
CA LYS A 582 33.67 0.72 -24.87
C LYS A 582 32.70 1.58 -24.06
N VAL A 583 31.60 0.98 -23.60
CA VAL A 583 30.58 1.57 -22.72
C VAL A 583 30.30 0.57 -21.61
N SER A 584 30.01 1.03 -20.40
CA SER A 584 29.58 0.14 -19.31
C SER A 584 28.27 -0.57 -19.67
N LEU A 585 28.06 -1.77 -19.13
CA LEU A 585 26.84 -2.56 -19.36
C LEU A 585 25.58 -1.75 -19.06
N GLU A 586 25.49 -1.13 -17.88
CA GLU A 586 24.35 -0.32 -17.46
C GLU A 586 24.05 0.83 -18.44
N THR A 587 25.05 1.65 -18.75
CA THR A 587 24.88 2.80 -19.64
C THR A 587 24.55 2.36 -21.07
N GLY A 588 25.23 1.34 -21.59
CA GLY A 588 24.99 0.85 -22.94
C GLY A 588 23.63 0.18 -23.07
N MET A 589 23.19 -0.58 -22.07
CA MET A 589 21.87 -1.21 -22.03
C MET A 589 20.76 -0.18 -21.92
N ASN A 590 20.95 0.89 -21.15
CA ASN A 590 20.01 2.00 -21.10
C ASN A 590 19.88 2.68 -22.48
N HIS A 591 20.99 2.89 -23.20
CA HIS A 591 20.94 3.41 -24.57
C HIS A 591 20.25 2.46 -25.54
N TYR A 592 20.57 1.17 -25.47
CA TYR A 592 19.94 0.13 -26.28
C TYR A 592 18.42 0.15 -26.08
N TRP A 593 17.93 0.08 -24.84
CA TRP A 593 16.50 0.07 -24.57
C TRP A 593 15.81 1.37 -24.95
N THR A 594 16.47 2.52 -24.74
CA THR A 594 15.92 3.81 -25.21
C THR A 594 15.79 3.85 -26.73
N ALA A 595 16.73 3.26 -27.47
CA ALA A 595 16.65 3.15 -28.92
C ALA A 595 15.49 2.24 -29.34
N ILE A 596 15.32 1.09 -28.68
CA ILE A 596 14.21 0.16 -28.92
C ILE A 596 12.84 0.78 -28.56
N GLU A 597 12.74 1.53 -27.47
CA GLU A 597 11.53 2.27 -27.09
C GLU A 597 11.14 3.29 -28.16
N SER A 598 12.14 3.96 -28.75
CA SER A 598 11.90 4.95 -29.81
C SER A 598 11.42 4.33 -31.13
N ASP A 599 11.77 3.08 -31.37
CA ASP A 599 11.43 2.34 -32.59
C ASP A 599 11.52 0.84 -32.33
N LYS A 600 10.39 0.26 -31.87
CA LYS A 600 10.30 -1.15 -31.53
C LYS A 600 10.68 -2.07 -32.70
N SER A 601 10.57 -1.60 -33.94
CA SER A 601 10.94 -2.38 -35.14
C SER A 601 12.45 -2.64 -35.26
N GLN A 602 13.28 -1.88 -34.54
CA GLN A 602 14.74 -2.09 -34.52
C GLN A 602 15.17 -3.20 -33.56
N PHE A 603 14.25 -3.76 -32.77
CA PHE A 603 14.56 -4.87 -31.90
C PHE A 603 14.85 -6.13 -32.72
N ASN A 604 16.12 -6.49 -32.80
CA ASN A 604 16.56 -7.75 -33.38
C ASN A 604 16.92 -8.74 -32.26
N GLN A 605 16.02 -9.69 -32.03
CA GLN A 605 16.18 -10.71 -30.99
C GLN A 605 17.44 -11.56 -31.21
N ALA A 606 17.76 -11.95 -32.44
CA ALA A 606 18.96 -12.75 -32.73
C ALA A 606 20.24 -12.01 -32.34
N GLU A 607 20.34 -10.71 -32.63
CA GLU A 607 21.51 -9.90 -32.27
C GLU A 607 21.63 -9.69 -30.76
N TYR A 608 20.50 -9.48 -30.08
CA TYR A 608 20.51 -9.38 -28.62
C TYR A 608 20.92 -10.70 -27.96
N LEU A 609 20.38 -11.85 -28.43
CA LEU A 609 20.76 -13.16 -27.92
C LEU A 609 22.24 -13.47 -28.16
N LYS A 610 22.80 -13.09 -29.32
CA LYS A 610 24.26 -13.16 -29.56
C LYS A 610 25.04 -12.38 -28.52
N PHE A 611 24.59 -11.17 -28.21
CA PHE A 611 25.20 -10.34 -27.19
C PHE A 611 25.16 -11.03 -25.83
N VAL A 612 24.01 -11.54 -25.39
CA VAL A 612 23.87 -12.23 -24.09
C VAL A 612 24.76 -13.48 -24.02
N VAL A 613 24.74 -14.34 -25.05
CA VAL A 613 25.61 -15.52 -25.13
C VAL A 613 27.09 -15.13 -25.04
N GLY A 614 27.48 -14.11 -25.83
CA GLY A 614 28.85 -13.60 -25.84
C GLY A 614 29.27 -13.00 -24.49
N TYR A 615 28.41 -12.22 -23.86
CA TYR A 615 28.67 -11.53 -22.60
C TYR A 615 28.77 -12.49 -21.42
N GLN A 616 27.84 -13.46 -21.32
CA GLN A 616 27.88 -14.50 -20.29
C GLN A 616 29.19 -15.30 -20.33
N SER A 617 29.67 -15.63 -21.53
CA SER A 617 30.92 -16.37 -21.70
C SER A 617 32.17 -15.60 -21.22
N ALA A 618 32.08 -14.26 -21.16
CA ALA A 618 33.20 -13.39 -20.83
C ALA A 618 33.24 -12.96 -19.36
N GLU A 619 32.08 -12.67 -18.74
CA GLU A 619 32.03 -12.07 -17.40
C GLU A 619 31.35 -12.91 -16.32
N GLY A 620 30.65 -14.00 -16.68
CA GLY A 620 30.04 -14.90 -15.71
C GLY A 620 28.92 -14.29 -14.85
N LYS A 621 28.24 -13.23 -15.32
CA LYS A 621 27.15 -12.55 -14.59
C LYS A 621 25.78 -12.74 -15.24
N ILE A 622 24.79 -13.11 -14.42
CA ILE A 622 23.39 -13.43 -14.81
C ILE A 622 22.49 -12.19 -14.91
N GLU A 623 22.89 -11.05 -14.33
CA GLU A 623 22.09 -9.82 -14.23
C GLU A 623 21.55 -9.27 -15.57
N SER A 624 22.16 -9.64 -16.70
CA SER A 624 21.74 -9.20 -18.04
C SER A 624 20.47 -9.90 -18.58
N LEU A 625 20.13 -11.09 -18.07
CA LEU A 625 19.00 -11.89 -18.55
C LEU A 625 17.68 -11.49 -17.86
N ASP A 626 17.72 -11.12 -16.59
CA ASP A 626 16.54 -10.58 -15.88
C ASP A 626 16.12 -9.23 -16.46
N VAL A 627 17.10 -8.35 -16.72
CA VAL A 627 16.85 -7.05 -17.37
C VAL A 627 16.24 -7.24 -18.76
N LEU A 628 16.63 -8.30 -19.50
CA LEU A 628 16.01 -8.64 -20.78
C LEU A 628 14.52 -8.95 -20.61
N ILE A 629 14.18 -9.87 -19.70
CA ILE A 629 12.80 -10.30 -19.50
C ILE A 629 11.95 -9.14 -19.01
N GLU A 630 12.41 -8.42 -17.99
CA GLU A 630 11.69 -7.29 -17.42
C GLU A 630 11.45 -6.20 -18.48
N LYS A 631 12.46 -5.84 -19.27
CA LYS A 631 12.33 -4.81 -20.30
C LYS A 631 11.49 -5.30 -21.48
N CYS A 632 11.62 -6.53 -21.92
CA CYS A 632 10.78 -7.04 -23.00
C CYS A 632 9.30 -7.18 -22.60
N PHE A 633 9.00 -7.57 -21.35
CA PHE A 633 7.64 -7.50 -20.81
C PHE A 633 7.14 -6.06 -20.77
N ASN A 634 7.92 -5.13 -20.21
CA ASN A 634 7.57 -3.71 -20.12
C ASN A 634 7.40 -3.02 -21.49
N LEU A 635 7.99 -3.57 -22.55
CA LEU A 635 7.89 -3.04 -23.91
C LEU A 635 6.81 -3.71 -24.75
N ASN A 636 6.08 -4.68 -24.19
CA ASN A 636 5.16 -5.57 -24.92
C ASN A 636 5.84 -6.21 -26.15
N LEU A 637 7.15 -6.46 -26.07
CA LEU A 637 7.90 -7.18 -27.12
C LEU A 637 7.75 -8.70 -26.97
N ILE A 638 7.24 -9.13 -25.82
CA ILE A 638 6.85 -10.50 -25.47
C ILE A 638 5.38 -10.46 -25.06
N TYR A 639 4.70 -11.60 -25.21
CA TYR A 639 3.36 -11.83 -24.69
C TYR A 639 3.25 -11.34 -23.23
N ASN A 640 2.45 -10.30 -22.99
CA ASN A 640 2.08 -9.87 -21.65
C ASN A 640 0.79 -10.58 -21.26
N PRO A 641 0.81 -11.50 -20.28
CA PRO A 641 -0.36 -12.30 -19.92
C PRO A 641 -1.53 -11.45 -19.38
N TYR A 642 -1.26 -10.20 -19.00
CA TYR A 642 -2.21 -9.27 -18.40
C TYR A 642 -2.73 -8.19 -19.37
N SER A 643 -2.24 -8.13 -20.60
CA SER A 643 -2.76 -7.19 -21.60
C SER A 643 -3.95 -7.81 -22.35
N ASP A 644 -4.98 -7.02 -22.63
CA ASP A 644 -6.13 -7.42 -23.46
C ASP A 644 -5.75 -7.80 -24.91
N ASP A 645 -4.54 -7.43 -25.37
CA ASP A 645 -4.02 -7.66 -26.73
C ASP A 645 -3.41 -9.08 -26.94
N ARG A 646 -4.10 -10.13 -26.48
CA ARG A 646 -3.64 -11.53 -26.53
C ARG A 646 -3.38 -12.09 -27.93
N GLU A 647 -3.91 -11.46 -28.98
CA GLU A 647 -3.83 -11.98 -30.35
C GLU A 647 -2.49 -11.73 -31.05
N GLN A 648 -1.70 -10.74 -30.63
CA GLN A 648 -0.53 -10.30 -31.43
C GLN A 648 0.73 -11.16 -31.28
N THR A 649 0.79 -12.08 -30.32
CA THR A 649 2.04 -12.81 -29.96
C THR A 649 1.95 -14.34 -30.09
N LYS A 650 0.88 -14.89 -30.67
CA LYS A 650 0.79 -16.34 -30.90
C LYS A 650 1.75 -16.80 -32.00
N ASN A 651 2.60 -17.77 -31.67
CA ASN A 651 3.40 -18.60 -32.59
C ASN A 651 4.46 -17.84 -33.40
N LYS A 652 5.36 -17.11 -32.73
CA LYS A 652 6.52 -16.53 -33.42
C LYS A 652 7.47 -17.65 -33.90
N GLU A 653 7.62 -17.81 -35.21
CA GLU A 653 8.62 -18.72 -35.77
C GLU A 653 10.05 -18.20 -35.49
N LEU A 654 10.82 -18.94 -34.69
CA LEU A 654 12.24 -18.66 -34.50
C LEU A 654 13.04 -18.99 -35.76
N SER A 655 13.91 -18.08 -36.17
CA SER A 655 14.92 -18.34 -37.20
C SER A 655 15.90 -19.44 -36.76
N GLY A 656 16.53 -20.13 -37.72
CA GLY A 656 17.52 -21.17 -37.39
C GLY A 656 18.70 -20.65 -36.55
N GLU A 657 19.03 -19.37 -36.69
CA GLU A 657 20.06 -18.71 -35.89
C GLU A 657 19.61 -18.44 -34.45
N GLU A 658 18.40 -17.91 -34.24
CA GLU A 658 17.83 -17.73 -32.90
C GLU A 658 17.73 -19.05 -32.15
N ARG A 659 17.35 -20.14 -32.86
CA ARG A 659 17.30 -21.47 -32.27
C ARG A 659 18.65 -21.91 -31.72
N GLU A 660 19.73 -21.70 -32.47
CA GLU A 660 21.07 -22.09 -32.03
C GLU A 660 21.58 -21.24 -30.85
N LEU A 661 21.21 -19.96 -30.80
CA LEU A 661 21.57 -19.08 -29.68
C LEU A 661 20.84 -19.47 -28.39
N TRP A 662 19.54 -19.73 -28.48
CA TRP A 662 18.77 -20.24 -27.35
C TRP A 662 19.31 -21.59 -26.87
N ARG A 663 19.64 -22.52 -27.77
CA ARG A 663 20.34 -23.77 -27.40
C ARG A 663 21.67 -23.52 -26.70
N SER A 664 22.42 -22.51 -27.13
CA SER A 664 23.71 -22.17 -26.52
C SER A 664 23.51 -21.68 -25.08
N LEU A 665 22.51 -20.83 -24.83
CA LEU A 665 22.13 -20.40 -23.47
C LEU A 665 21.63 -21.59 -22.63
N MET A 666 20.82 -22.47 -23.19
CA MET A 666 20.30 -23.67 -22.51
C MET A 666 21.41 -24.64 -22.06
N LYS A 667 22.56 -24.66 -22.76
CA LYS A 667 23.73 -25.50 -22.44
C LYS A 667 24.64 -24.88 -21.37
N CYS A 668 24.43 -23.62 -20.98
CA CYS A 668 25.21 -22.98 -19.91
C CYS A 668 24.81 -23.57 -18.55
N HIS A 669 25.51 -24.61 -18.10
CA HIS A 669 25.29 -25.24 -16.80
C HIS A 669 25.94 -24.48 -15.62
N SER A 670 25.63 -23.20 -15.45
CA SER A 670 26.01 -22.49 -14.22
C SER A 670 25.01 -22.80 -13.11
N THR A 671 25.47 -23.34 -11.98
CA THR A 671 24.69 -23.36 -10.74
C THR A 671 24.55 -21.92 -10.25
N LEU A 672 23.30 -21.45 -10.15
CA LEU A 672 22.97 -20.14 -9.61
C LEU A 672 23.37 -20.07 -8.13
N THR A 673 23.92 -18.94 -7.69
CA THR A 673 24.13 -18.68 -6.27
C THR A 673 22.78 -18.45 -5.57
N PRO A 674 22.67 -18.68 -4.25
CA PRO A 674 21.43 -18.43 -3.50
C PRO A 674 20.87 -17.01 -3.67
N SER A 675 21.72 -15.98 -3.76
CA SER A 675 21.28 -14.60 -4.02
C SER A 675 20.75 -14.38 -5.46
N GLU A 676 21.21 -15.19 -6.42
CA GLU A 676 20.68 -15.18 -7.78
C GLU A 676 19.34 -15.94 -7.85
N LEU A 677 19.18 -17.02 -7.07
CA LEU A 677 17.91 -17.74 -6.94
C LEU A 677 16.80 -16.89 -6.32
N GLU A 678 17.13 -16.05 -5.33
CA GLU A 678 16.19 -15.13 -4.68
C GLU A 678 15.67 -14.05 -5.66
N LYS A 679 16.54 -13.54 -6.54
CA LYS A 679 16.16 -12.60 -7.60
C LYS A 679 15.30 -13.24 -8.71
N MET A 680 15.40 -14.57 -8.89
CA MET A 680 14.76 -15.31 -9.99
C MET A 680 13.49 -16.06 -9.56
N ASN A 681 12.80 -15.59 -8.51
CA ASN A 681 11.56 -16.16 -7.98
C ASN A 681 11.63 -17.68 -7.70
N GLY A 682 12.80 -18.19 -7.30
CA GLY A 682 12.96 -19.60 -6.90
C GLY A 682 13.09 -20.63 -8.03
N VAL A 683 13.36 -20.21 -9.28
CA VAL A 683 13.71 -21.15 -10.36
C VAL A 683 15.12 -21.70 -10.13
N LEU A 684 15.21 -22.97 -9.72
CA LEU A 684 16.45 -23.60 -9.23
C LEU A 684 17.53 -23.84 -10.30
N HIS A 685 17.16 -23.84 -11.58
CA HIS A 685 18.07 -24.19 -12.66
C HIS A 685 18.05 -23.15 -13.79
N PHE A 686 19.24 -22.67 -14.17
CA PHE A 686 19.42 -21.69 -15.24
C PHE A 686 18.84 -22.15 -16.60
N ASP A 687 18.97 -23.44 -16.92
CA ASP A 687 18.38 -24.00 -18.16
C ASP A 687 16.85 -23.97 -18.14
N THR A 688 16.23 -24.14 -16.98
CA THR A 688 14.78 -24.07 -16.80
C THR A 688 14.31 -22.62 -16.95
N TYR A 689 15.08 -21.66 -16.44
CA TYR A 689 14.82 -20.25 -16.64
C TYR A 689 14.95 -19.83 -18.11
N VAL A 690 16.03 -20.23 -18.79
CA VAL A 690 16.19 -19.97 -20.23
C VAL A 690 15.07 -20.63 -21.03
N ALA A 691 14.66 -21.85 -20.66
CA ALA A 691 13.53 -22.53 -21.29
C ALA A 691 12.22 -21.76 -21.08
N TRP A 692 11.99 -21.21 -19.88
CA TRP A 692 10.87 -20.30 -19.65
C TRP A 692 10.90 -19.10 -20.58
N CYS A 693 12.06 -18.45 -20.75
CA CYS A 693 12.21 -17.36 -21.70
C CYS A 693 11.79 -17.80 -23.11
N VAL A 694 12.31 -18.94 -23.60
CA VAL A 694 11.97 -19.48 -24.92
C VAL A 694 10.46 -19.65 -25.06
N LEU A 695 9.80 -20.22 -24.06
CA LEU A 695 8.35 -20.41 -24.07
C LEU A 695 7.62 -19.08 -24.16
N TRP A 696 7.90 -18.13 -23.26
CA TRP A 696 7.26 -16.81 -23.28
C TRP A 696 7.44 -16.06 -24.61
N PHE A 697 8.61 -16.20 -25.23
CA PHE A 697 8.93 -15.57 -26.50
C PHE A 697 8.25 -16.20 -27.72
N VAL A 698 8.04 -17.52 -27.71
CA VAL A 698 7.53 -18.27 -28.88
C VAL A 698 6.03 -18.52 -28.77
N ASP A 699 5.58 -18.89 -27.57
CA ASP A 699 4.22 -19.30 -27.27
C ASP A 699 3.88 -19.01 -25.80
N GLY A 700 3.52 -17.75 -25.52
CA GLY A 700 3.18 -17.30 -24.16
C GLY A 700 1.96 -18.01 -23.55
N ASP A 701 1.01 -18.45 -24.38
CA ASP A 701 -0.13 -19.25 -23.91
C ASP A 701 0.34 -20.63 -23.43
N THR A 702 1.20 -21.29 -24.21
CA THR A 702 1.82 -22.55 -23.77
C THR A 702 2.72 -22.32 -22.57
N ALA A 703 3.42 -21.19 -22.46
CA ALA A 703 4.19 -20.86 -21.26
C ALA A 703 3.29 -20.81 -20.01
N LEU A 704 2.18 -20.07 -20.07
CA LEU A 704 1.20 -20.03 -18.97
C LEU A 704 0.65 -21.41 -18.61
N ARG A 705 0.22 -22.19 -19.62
CA ARG A 705 -0.30 -23.56 -19.40
C ARG A 705 0.77 -24.46 -18.81
N MET A 706 1.99 -24.40 -19.32
CA MET A 706 3.12 -25.15 -18.79
C MET A 706 3.45 -24.70 -17.38
N MET A 707 3.25 -23.44 -16.99
CA MET A 707 3.46 -23.01 -15.60
C MET A 707 2.43 -23.70 -14.71
N SER A 708 1.17 -23.74 -15.14
CA SER A 708 0.09 -24.43 -14.45
C SER A 708 0.33 -25.95 -14.36
N VAL A 709 0.79 -26.60 -15.44
CA VAL A 709 1.09 -28.04 -15.48
C VAL A 709 2.41 -28.38 -14.79
N ALA A 710 3.41 -27.51 -14.84
CA ALA A 710 4.66 -27.64 -14.07
C ALA A 710 4.38 -27.53 -12.58
N ASN A 711 3.38 -26.72 -12.21
CA ASN A 711 2.88 -26.78 -10.84
C ASN A 711 2.36 -28.19 -10.55
N LEU A 712 1.72 -28.95 -11.47
CA LEU A 712 1.17 -30.31 -11.24
C LEU A 712 2.20 -31.46 -11.38
N SER A 713 3.49 -31.19 -11.55
CA SER A 713 4.50 -32.22 -11.84
C SER A 713 5.68 -32.10 -10.87
N SER A 714 6.48 -33.17 -10.71
CA SER A 714 7.70 -33.11 -9.90
C SER A 714 8.72 -32.14 -10.50
N GLU A 715 9.70 -31.65 -9.73
CA GLU A 715 10.71 -30.71 -10.26
C GLU A 715 11.44 -31.27 -11.49
N GLU A 716 11.81 -32.55 -11.46
CA GLU A 716 12.49 -33.21 -12.58
C GLU A 716 11.56 -33.39 -13.78
N GLU A 717 10.29 -33.73 -13.58
CA GLU A 717 9.29 -33.79 -14.65
C GLU A 717 8.99 -32.42 -15.23
N SER A 718 8.78 -31.40 -14.40
CA SER A 718 8.55 -30.01 -14.79
C SER A 718 9.73 -29.47 -15.58
N ARG A 719 10.95 -29.64 -15.08
CA ARG A 719 12.17 -29.29 -15.82
C ARG A 719 12.26 -30.06 -17.13
N SER A 720 12.09 -31.38 -17.12
CA SER A 720 12.12 -32.21 -18.33
C SER A 720 11.06 -31.79 -19.36
N MET A 721 9.87 -31.39 -18.90
CA MET A 721 8.75 -30.92 -19.71
C MET A 721 9.06 -29.54 -20.30
N ILE A 722 9.41 -28.56 -19.47
CA ILE A 722 9.73 -27.17 -19.87
C ILE A 722 10.94 -27.16 -20.81
N VAL A 723 12.05 -27.78 -20.41
CA VAL A 723 13.27 -27.91 -21.22
C VAL A 723 13.00 -28.74 -22.47
N GLY A 724 12.23 -29.82 -22.37
CA GLY A 724 11.88 -30.68 -23.48
C GLY A 724 11.05 -29.96 -24.54
N HIS A 725 10.04 -29.20 -24.13
CA HIS A 725 9.19 -28.43 -25.04
C HIS A 725 9.96 -27.26 -25.64
N ALA A 726 10.75 -26.53 -24.84
CA ALA A 726 11.65 -25.53 -25.38
C ALA A 726 12.59 -26.13 -26.44
N ASN A 727 13.21 -27.30 -26.18
CA ASN A 727 14.04 -27.99 -27.17
C ASN A 727 13.26 -28.44 -28.43
N HIS A 728 11.98 -28.80 -28.29
CA HIS A 728 11.11 -29.09 -29.44
C HIS A 728 10.84 -27.84 -30.28
N LEU A 729 10.49 -26.71 -29.66
CA LEU A 729 10.33 -25.41 -30.33
C LEU A 729 11.63 -24.95 -31.00
N LEU A 730 12.78 -25.32 -30.42
CA LEU A 730 14.10 -25.09 -30.99
C LEU A 730 14.48 -26.10 -32.09
N GLY A 731 13.67 -27.15 -32.34
CA GLY A 731 13.84 -28.10 -33.44
C GLY A 731 14.76 -29.30 -33.18
N ASP A 732 15.06 -29.63 -31.91
CA ASP A 732 15.94 -30.76 -31.56
C ASP A 732 15.20 -32.10 -31.43
N ARG A 733 13.87 -32.10 -31.47
CA ARG A 733 13.04 -33.32 -31.42
C ARG A 733 11.90 -33.24 -32.44
N ALA A 734 11.67 -34.34 -33.16
CA ALA A 734 10.58 -34.46 -34.13
C ALA A 734 9.19 -34.41 -33.46
N ASP A 735 9.10 -34.90 -32.23
CA ASP A 735 7.87 -34.95 -31.46
C ASP A 735 8.00 -34.03 -30.24
N SER A 736 7.00 -33.16 -30.04
CA SER A 736 6.88 -32.41 -28.79
C SER A 736 6.75 -33.42 -27.65
N PRO A 737 7.53 -33.30 -26.56
CA PRO A 737 7.29 -34.12 -25.38
C PRO A 737 5.99 -33.74 -24.67
N VAL A 738 5.35 -32.64 -25.07
CA VAL A 738 4.05 -32.17 -24.58
C VAL A 738 3.02 -32.40 -25.70
N PRO A 739 2.04 -33.31 -25.52
CA PRO A 739 0.97 -33.48 -26.50
C PRO A 739 0.15 -32.18 -26.60
N ASP A 740 -0.38 -31.88 -27.78
CA ASP A 740 -1.36 -30.80 -27.90
C ASP A 740 -2.54 -31.06 -26.94
N PRO A 741 -3.11 -30.02 -26.31
CA PRO A 741 -4.29 -30.18 -25.49
C PRO A 741 -5.39 -30.79 -26.39
N PRO A 742 -6.03 -31.88 -25.96
CA PRO A 742 -7.14 -32.47 -26.72
C PRO A 742 -8.21 -31.40 -26.96
N GLU A 743 -8.60 -31.18 -28.22
CA GLU A 743 -9.62 -30.19 -28.56
C GLU A 743 -10.92 -30.44 -27.76
N GLU A 744 -11.63 -29.37 -27.41
CA GLU A 744 -12.91 -29.47 -26.72
C GLU A 744 -13.86 -30.36 -27.54
N GLY A 745 -14.39 -31.41 -26.88
CA GLY A 745 -15.23 -32.42 -27.52
C GLY A 745 -14.48 -33.62 -28.12
N SER A 746 -13.15 -33.69 -28.02
CA SER A 746 -12.38 -34.90 -28.31
C SER A 746 -12.71 -36.05 -27.36
N ASP A 747 -12.43 -37.29 -27.79
CA ASP A 747 -12.67 -38.48 -26.97
C ASP A 747 -11.96 -38.39 -25.62
N ILE A 748 -10.69 -37.95 -25.61
CA ILE A 748 -9.90 -37.77 -24.37
C ILE A 748 -10.49 -36.64 -23.50
N TYR A 749 -10.91 -35.52 -24.08
CA TYR A 749 -11.52 -34.43 -23.32
C TYR A 749 -12.81 -34.89 -22.63
N ASN A 750 -13.69 -35.56 -23.38
CA ASN A 750 -14.95 -36.07 -22.86
C ASN A 750 -14.74 -37.20 -21.84
N GLU A 751 -13.75 -38.08 -22.07
CA GLU A 751 -13.36 -39.15 -21.16
C GLU A 751 -12.86 -38.55 -19.84
N VAL A 752 -11.87 -37.67 -19.88
CA VAL A 752 -11.33 -37.01 -18.67
C VAL A 752 -12.42 -36.23 -17.94
N THR A 753 -13.23 -35.45 -18.65
CA THR A 753 -14.34 -34.68 -18.03
C THR A 753 -15.34 -35.60 -17.35
N SER A 754 -15.75 -36.68 -18.04
CA SER A 754 -16.69 -37.66 -17.51
C SER A 754 -16.12 -38.40 -16.32
N GLU A 755 -14.87 -38.87 -16.41
CA GLU A 755 -14.19 -39.59 -15.34
C GLU A 755 -14.07 -38.71 -14.10
N VAL A 756 -13.50 -37.51 -14.26
CA VAL A 756 -13.22 -36.58 -13.17
C VAL A 756 -14.49 -36.05 -12.51
N SER A 757 -15.58 -35.86 -13.26
CA SER A 757 -16.88 -35.44 -12.70
C SER A 757 -17.48 -36.44 -11.72
N THR A 758 -17.02 -37.70 -11.74
CA THR A 758 -17.52 -38.77 -10.87
C THR A 758 -16.52 -39.22 -9.80
N MET A 759 -15.27 -38.76 -9.88
CA MET A 759 -14.22 -39.11 -8.94
C MET A 759 -14.42 -38.40 -7.60
N ASN A 760 -14.22 -39.14 -6.51
CA ASN A 760 -13.98 -38.51 -5.21
C ASN A 760 -12.56 -37.95 -5.12
N VAL A 761 -12.28 -37.23 -4.04
CA VAL A 761 -11.00 -36.55 -3.79
C VAL A 761 -9.78 -37.47 -3.94
N ASP A 762 -9.79 -38.63 -3.30
CA ASP A 762 -8.67 -39.58 -3.35
C ASP A 762 -8.46 -40.19 -4.74
N GLN A 763 -9.55 -40.47 -5.45
CA GLN A 763 -9.52 -40.96 -6.83
C GLN A 763 -8.97 -39.91 -7.78
N LEU A 764 -9.38 -38.65 -7.63
CA LEU A 764 -8.90 -37.56 -8.46
C LEU A 764 -7.42 -37.26 -8.20
N ILE A 765 -6.99 -37.29 -6.94
CA ILE A 765 -5.57 -37.16 -6.59
C ILE A 765 -4.73 -38.25 -7.23
N THR A 766 -5.19 -39.50 -7.10
CA THR A 766 -4.51 -40.66 -7.68
C THR A 766 -4.45 -40.45 -9.19
N TYR A 767 -5.57 -40.05 -9.79
CA TYR A 767 -5.67 -39.71 -11.20
C TYR A 767 -4.67 -38.61 -11.58
N ILE A 768 -4.62 -37.46 -10.91
CA ILE A 768 -3.65 -36.38 -11.19
C ILE A 768 -2.21 -36.88 -11.11
N ASN A 769 -1.86 -37.69 -10.12
CA ASN A 769 -0.51 -38.21 -9.97
C ASN A 769 -0.14 -39.26 -11.04
N THR A 770 -1.12 -40.02 -11.53
CA THR A 770 -0.90 -41.08 -12.53
C THR A 770 -1.26 -40.67 -13.96
N ALA A 771 -1.93 -39.51 -14.11
CA ALA A 771 -2.46 -39.01 -15.36
C ALA A 771 -1.31 -38.74 -16.32
N GLU A 772 -1.50 -39.17 -17.56
CA GLU A 772 -0.61 -38.79 -18.64
C GLU A 772 -0.68 -37.27 -18.85
N LEU A 773 0.36 -36.72 -19.47
CA LEU A 773 0.49 -35.28 -19.64
C LEU A 773 -0.70 -34.66 -20.41
N SER A 774 -1.24 -35.37 -21.41
CA SER A 774 -2.45 -34.98 -22.15
C SER A 774 -3.68 -34.85 -21.24
N GLN A 775 -3.84 -35.76 -20.29
CA GLN A 775 -4.94 -35.74 -19.32
C GLN A 775 -4.76 -34.60 -18.30
N LYS A 776 -3.51 -34.32 -17.87
CA LYS A 776 -3.19 -33.17 -17.00
C LYS A 776 -3.48 -31.82 -17.68
N MET A 777 -3.31 -31.73 -19.00
CA MET A 777 -3.63 -30.53 -19.77
C MET A 777 -5.14 -30.31 -19.90
N VAL A 778 -5.93 -31.38 -20.13
CA VAL A 778 -7.40 -31.30 -20.10
C VAL A 778 -7.89 -30.86 -18.71
N LEU A 779 -7.29 -31.41 -17.65
CA LEU A 779 -7.61 -31.00 -16.28
C LEU A 779 -7.37 -29.51 -16.03
N ASP A 780 -6.27 -28.94 -16.53
CA ASP A 780 -6.02 -27.48 -16.43
C ASP A 780 -7.09 -26.66 -17.14
N GLU A 781 -7.53 -27.10 -18.33
CA GLU A 781 -8.54 -26.41 -19.12
C GLU A 781 -9.94 -26.47 -18.49
N ILE A 782 -10.36 -27.64 -17.98
CA ILE A 782 -11.62 -27.78 -17.23
C ILE A 782 -11.60 -26.91 -15.97
N MET A 783 -10.43 -26.77 -15.35
CA MET A 783 -10.26 -25.98 -14.14
C MET A 783 -10.25 -24.48 -14.41
N ALA A 784 -9.71 -24.03 -15.54
CA ALA A 784 -9.70 -22.61 -15.90
C ALA A 784 -11.10 -22.05 -16.25
N ASP A 785 -12.02 -22.89 -16.69
CA ASP A 785 -13.39 -22.50 -17.04
C ASP A 785 -14.35 -22.70 -15.86
N GLU A 786 -14.59 -21.63 -15.09
CA GLU A 786 -15.51 -21.64 -13.93
C GLU A 786 -16.92 -22.13 -14.29
N THR A 787 -17.35 -22.00 -15.54
CA THR A 787 -18.69 -22.41 -15.98
C THR A 787 -18.79 -23.91 -16.30
N LYS A 788 -17.66 -24.57 -16.56
CA LYS A 788 -17.58 -25.99 -16.91
C LYS A 788 -16.97 -26.85 -15.81
N ARG A 789 -16.39 -26.23 -14.78
CA ARG A 789 -15.78 -26.90 -13.63
C ARG A 789 -16.84 -27.70 -12.86
N PRO A 790 -16.74 -29.04 -12.78
CA PRO A 790 -17.60 -29.86 -11.92
C PRO A 790 -17.52 -29.43 -10.45
N GLU A 791 -18.63 -29.49 -9.70
CA GLU A 791 -18.66 -29.17 -8.26
C GLU A 791 -17.62 -29.97 -7.44
N SER A 792 -17.37 -31.22 -7.83
CA SER A 792 -16.33 -32.07 -7.22
C SER A 792 -14.91 -31.52 -7.44
N LEU A 793 -14.65 -30.82 -8.55
CA LEU A 793 -13.38 -30.19 -8.85
C LEU A 793 -13.21 -28.83 -8.15
N SER A 794 -14.29 -28.06 -7.98
CA SER A 794 -14.25 -26.78 -7.27
C SER A 794 -13.72 -26.91 -5.85
N SER A 795 -14.15 -27.94 -5.11
CA SER A 795 -13.66 -28.23 -3.74
C SER A 795 -12.21 -28.76 -3.69
N ILE A 796 -11.69 -29.32 -4.80
CA ILE A 796 -10.35 -29.92 -4.87
C ILE A 796 -9.29 -28.95 -5.39
N SER A 797 -9.69 -28.02 -6.28
CA SER A 797 -8.88 -26.90 -6.78
C SER A 797 -8.35 -25.98 -5.68
N GLU A 798 -8.73 -26.21 -4.43
CA GLU A 798 -8.35 -25.40 -3.29
C GLU A 798 -7.55 -26.18 -2.24
N SER A 799 -7.23 -27.45 -2.53
CA SER A 799 -6.88 -28.43 -1.49
C SER A 799 -5.65 -29.31 -1.79
N ILE A 800 -5.15 -29.45 -3.02
CA ILE A 800 -4.02 -30.38 -3.29
C ILE A 800 -2.67 -29.77 -2.87
N ILE A 801 -1.89 -30.54 -2.10
CA ILE A 801 -0.53 -30.17 -1.67
C ILE A 801 0.49 -30.53 -2.75
N LYS A 802 1.42 -29.61 -3.01
CA LYS A 802 2.58 -29.82 -3.87
C LYS A 802 3.85 -29.36 -3.16
N PRO A 803 4.98 -30.08 -3.29
CA PRO A 803 6.24 -29.61 -2.75
C PRO A 803 6.81 -28.52 -3.68
N HIS A 804 7.21 -27.36 -3.17
CA HIS A 804 8.19 -26.54 -3.89
C HIS A 804 9.58 -26.99 -3.50
N ALA A 805 10.47 -27.08 -4.48
CA ALA A 805 11.80 -27.61 -4.28
C ALA A 805 12.83 -26.72 -3.56
N PRO A 806 12.75 -25.38 -3.45
CA PRO A 806 13.80 -24.67 -2.78
C PRO A 806 13.61 -24.80 -1.25
N ILE A 807 14.67 -25.32 -0.62
CA ILE A 807 14.96 -25.32 0.82
C ILE A 807 14.63 -26.61 1.58
N TRP A 808 14.66 -27.78 0.93
CA TRP A 808 15.02 -29.00 1.67
C TRP A 808 16.43 -28.83 2.23
N GLY A 809 16.58 -28.35 3.47
CA GLY A 809 17.85 -28.17 4.17
C GLY A 809 18.62 -29.49 4.35
N ASN A 810 19.30 -29.68 5.48
CA ASN A 810 20.13 -30.87 5.75
C ASN A 810 19.35 -32.19 5.97
N PHE A 811 18.16 -32.35 5.38
CA PHE A 811 17.39 -33.60 5.43
C PHE A 811 18.12 -34.75 4.73
N THR A 812 18.07 -35.94 5.33
CA THR A 812 18.59 -37.13 4.68
C THR A 812 17.74 -37.49 3.47
N SER A 813 18.30 -38.25 2.52
CA SER A 813 17.52 -38.76 1.38
C SER A 813 16.33 -39.64 1.78
N GLU A 814 16.35 -40.21 3.00
CA GLU A 814 15.25 -40.99 3.55
C GLU A 814 14.12 -40.08 4.06
N ASP A 815 14.47 -39.00 4.78
CA ASP A 815 13.48 -38.02 5.26
C ASP A 815 12.74 -37.33 4.10
N LYS A 816 13.46 -37.01 3.02
CA LYS A 816 12.86 -36.43 1.80
C LYS A 816 11.83 -37.37 1.18
N LYS A 817 12.18 -38.65 1.03
CA LYS A 817 11.27 -39.68 0.47
C LYS A 817 10.04 -39.91 1.33
N ASP A 818 10.17 -39.85 2.65
CA ASP A 818 9.04 -40.03 3.54
C ASP A 818 8.10 -38.81 3.53
N LEU A 819 8.64 -37.59 3.50
CA LEU A 819 7.82 -36.38 3.33
C LEU A 819 7.15 -36.31 1.95
N GLU A 820 7.84 -36.71 0.90
CA GLU A 820 7.25 -36.83 -0.44
C GLU A 820 6.05 -37.80 -0.43
N ARG A 821 6.17 -38.95 0.23
CA ARG A 821 5.06 -39.91 0.40
C ARG A 821 3.88 -39.35 1.21
N LEU A 822 4.15 -38.45 2.15
CA LEU A 822 3.14 -37.85 3.03
C LEU A 822 2.41 -36.67 2.41
N LEU A 823 3.09 -35.90 1.56
CA LEU A 823 2.60 -34.61 1.07
C LEU A 823 2.18 -34.65 -0.40
N VAL A 824 2.96 -35.32 -1.24
CA VAL A 824 2.85 -35.18 -2.69
C VAL A 824 1.57 -35.82 -3.18
N GLY A 825 0.71 -34.98 -3.75
CA GLY A 825 -0.59 -35.40 -4.23
C GLY A 825 -1.38 -36.06 -3.11
N LYS A 826 -1.53 -35.36 -1.99
CA LYS A 826 -2.56 -35.61 -0.99
C LYS A 826 -3.43 -34.36 -0.88
N VAL A 827 -4.70 -34.53 -0.52
CA VAL A 827 -5.56 -33.38 -0.25
C VAL A 827 -5.19 -32.90 1.13
N PHE A 828 -4.98 -31.61 1.25
CA PHE A 828 -4.70 -30.90 2.48
C PHE A 828 -5.93 -30.93 3.38
N ASP A 829 -6.09 -32.06 4.06
CA ASP A 829 -7.12 -32.31 5.05
C ASP A 829 -6.52 -32.66 6.40
N GLN A 830 -7.38 -32.91 7.38
CA GLN A 830 -6.96 -33.31 8.72
C GLN A 830 -6.11 -34.59 8.75
N SER A 831 -6.34 -35.52 7.82
CA SER A 831 -5.63 -36.80 7.78
C SER A 831 -4.17 -36.60 7.43
N VAL A 832 -3.88 -35.77 6.42
CA VAL A 832 -2.49 -35.44 6.06
C VAL A 832 -1.79 -34.73 7.20
N LEU A 833 -2.46 -33.77 7.85
CA LEU A 833 -1.89 -33.04 8.99
C LEU A 833 -1.56 -33.95 10.17
N LYS A 834 -2.42 -34.94 10.48
CA LYS A 834 -2.12 -35.98 11.48
C LYS A 834 -0.90 -36.81 11.11
N GLN A 835 -0.82 -37.28 9.87
CA GLN A 835 0.31 -38.10 9.43
C GLN A 835 1.61 -37.30 9.44
N MET A 836 1.58 -36.03 9.01
CA MET A 836 2.70 -35.10 9.11
C MET A 836 3.13 -34.84 10.54
N HIS A 837 2.17 -34.55 11.43
CA HIS A 837 2.44 -34.31 12.84
C HIS A 837 3.14 -35.51 13.47
N HIS A 838 2.62 -36.71 13.21
CA HIS A 838 3.24 -37.95 13.66
C HIS A 838 4.66 -38.12 13.08
N TRP A 839 4.84 -37.86 11.79
CA TRP A 839 6.14 -37.98 11.12
C TRP A 839 7.20 -37.04 11.70
N PHE A 840 6.86 -35.75 11.90
CA PHE A 840 7.73 -34.77 12.53
C PHE A 840 8.03 -35.19 13.98
N PHE A 841 7.01 -35.63 14.71
CA PHE A 841 7.14 -36.08 16.09
C PHE A 841 8.13 -37.24 16.27
N GLU A 842 8.08 -38.25 15.38
CA GLU A 842 9.02 -39.38 15.39
C GLU A 842 10.46 -38.96 15.08
N ARG A 843 10.65 -37.87 14.32
CA ARG A 843 11.96 -37.41 13.83
C ARG A 843 12.48 -36.15 14.54
N ARG A 844 11.79 -35.69 15.59
CA ARG A 844 12.10 -34.46 16.33
C ARG A 844 13.54 -34.35 16.83
N ASP A 845 14.13 -35.47 17.21
CA ASP A 845 15.49 -35.51 17.74
C ASP A 845 16.56 -35.35 16.63
N ARG A 846 16.19 -35.50 15.36
CA ARG A 846 17.08 -35.43 14.19
C ARG A 846 16.86 -34.19 13.32
N LEU A 847 15.74 -33.49 13.49
CA LEU A 847 15.35 -32.32 12.70
C LEU A 847 15.08 -31.08 13.57
N PRO A 848 16.06 -30.63 14.39
CA PRO A 848 15.89 -29.45 15.21
C PRO A 848 15.76 -28.18 14.36
N ASN A 849 14.93 -27.24 14.78
CA ASN A 849 14.66 -25.95 14.13
C ASN A 849 14.24 -26.10 12.65
N THR A 850 13.54 -27.17 12.35
CA THR A 850 12.87 -27.35 11.06
C THR A 850 11.51 -26.68 11.10
N ILE A 851 11.11 -26.09 9.97
CA ILE A 851 9.80 -25.53 9.71
C ILE A 851 9.29 -26.13 8.40
N CYS A 852 8.03 -26.56 8.37
CA CYS A 852 7.31 -26.77 7.12
C CYS A 852 6.23 -25.70 7.05
N VAL A 853 6.12 -24.98 5.94
CA VAL A 853 5.13 -23.92 5.67
C VAL A 853 4.32 -24.34 4.46
N PHE A 854 2.99 -24.30 4.54
CA PHE A 854 2.14 -24.45 3.36
C PHE A 854 1.79 -23.06 2.84
N MET A 855 1.68 -22.85 1.53
CA MET A 855 1.20 -21.59 0.95
C MET A 855 0.24 -21.90 -0.18
N LYS A 856 -0.96 -21.34 -0.18
CA LYS A 856 -1.87 -21.47 -1.33
C LYS A 856 -1.28 -20.68 -2.50
N GLY A 857 -0.81 -21.37 -3.53
CA GLY A 857 -0.24 -20.72 -4.71
C GLY A 857 -1.32 -19.94 -5.49
N HIS A 858 -0.95 -18.80 -6.07
CA HIS A 858 -1.83 -17.99 -6.95
C HIS A 858 -2.04 -18.57 -8.36
N GLY A 859 -1.64 -19.83 -8.59
CA GLY A 859 -1.92 -20.51 -9.86
C GLY A 859 -3.36 -21.02 -9.95
N LEU A 860 -3.79 -21.37 -11.17
CA LEU A 860 -5.11 -21.92 -11.52
C LEU A 860 -5.63 -23.08 -10.65
N PHE A 861 -4.76 -23.71 -9.85
CA PHE A 861 -5.03 -24.89 -9.03
C PHE A 861 -5.16 -24.66 -7.53
N GLY A 862 -5.09 -23.41 -7.05
CA GLY A 862 -5.19 -23.07 -5.60
C GLY A 862 -4.38 -24.00 -4.69
N SER A 863 -3.28 -24.56 -5.20
CA SER A 863 -2.60 -25.69 -4.59
C SER A 863 -1.75 -25.22 -3.42
N TYR A 864 -1.69 -26.00 -2.35
CA TYR A 864 -0.83 -25.69 -1.22
C TYR A 864 0.60 -26.10 -1.52
N THR A 865 1.47 -25.12 -1.65
CA THR A 865 2.89 -25.31 -1.80
C THR A 865 3.54 -25.50 -0.44
N ALA A 866 4.13 -26.67 -0.18
CA ALA A 866 4.88 -26.93 1.04
C ALA A 866 6.35 -26.49 0.89
N TYR A 867 6.79 -25.57 1.73
CA TYR A 867 8.17 -25.14 1.92
C TYR A 867 8.69 -25.74 3.21
N LEU A 868 9.64 -26.67 3.11
CA LEU A 868 10.44 -27.05 4.28
C LEU A 868 11.64 -26.11 4.38
N MET A 869 12.01 -25.73 5.58
CA MET A 869 13.15 -24.87 5.89
C MET A 869 13.80 -25.36 7.19
N HIS A 870 15.11 -25.21 7.33
CA HIS A 870 15.85 -25.68 8.52
C HIS A 870 16.86 -24.64 9.01
N GLY A 871 16.93 -24.44 10.33
CA GLY A 871 17.93 -23.59 10.98
C GLY A 871 17.78 -22.11 10.59
N LYS A 872 18.89 -21.44 10.29
CA LYS A 872 18.94 -19.99 10.02
C LYS A 872 18.00 -19.52 8.90
N GLN A 873 17.79 -20.34 7.87
CA GLN A 873 16.85 -20.02 6.78
C GLN A 873 15.39 -20.08 7.23
N ALA A 874 15.07 -20.99 8.14
CA ALA A 874 13.73 -21.09 8.72
C ALA A 874 13.45 -19.89 9.62
N GLU A 875 14.47 -19.44 10.36
CA GLU A 875 14.44 -18.22 11.19
C GLU A 875 14.25 -16.96 10.32
N GLU A 876 15.12 -16.74 9.33
CA GLU A 876 15.05 -15.58 8.41
C GLU A 876 13.72 -15.53 7.64
N TYR A 877 13.18 -16.68 7.22
CA TYR A 877 11.91 -16.71 6.50
C TYR A 877 10.70 -16.47 7.41
N LEU A 878 10.70 -17.00 8.64
CA LEU A 878 9.67 -16.65 9.62
C LEU A 878 9.66 -15.15 9.93
N ASP A 879 10.84 -14.55 10.08
CA ASP A 879 10.99 -13.11 10.30
C ASP A 879 10.39 -12.30 9.12
N SER A 880 10.54 -12.81 7.89
CA SER A 880 9.98 -12.18 6.68
C SER A 880 8.46 -12.32 6.52
N LEU A 881 7.83 -13.31 7.18
CA LEU A 881 6.40 -13.60 7.04
C LEU A 881 5.51 -12.84 8.04
N GLU A 882 6.09 -12.09 8.99
CA GLU A 882 5.34 -11.33 10.01
C GLU A 882 4.34 -12.21 10.81
N LEU A 883 4.60 -13.52 10.95
CA LEU A 883 3.75 -14.47 11.70
C LEU A 883 3.98 -14.34 13.22
N ASP A 884 2.90 -14.26 14.00
CA ASP A 884 2.95 -14.09 15.46
C ASP A 884 3.23 -15.43 16.17
N MET A 885 4.49 -15.75 16.46
CA MET A 885 4.86 -17.04 17.08
C MET A 885 4.65 -17.08 18.61
N SER A 886 4.20 -15.96 19.18
CA SER A 886 3.40 -15.81 20.41
C SER A 886 3.41 -16.96 21.44
N ASP A 887 2.55 -17.93 21.14
CA ASP A 887 2.12 -18.97 22.08
C ASP A 887 3.05 -20.20 22.13
N VAL A 888 4.20 -20.16 21.43
CA VAL A 888 5.08 -21.34 21.23
C VAL A 888 6.24 -21.39 22.24
N SER A 889 6.40 -20.37 23.09
CA SER A 889 7.49 -20.32 24.05
C SER A 889 7.21 -21.07 25.36
N GLY A 890 7.84 -22.23 25.51
CA GLY A 890 7.89 -22.95 26.79
C GLY A 890 7.44 -24.41 26.74
N PHE A 891 6.96 -24.92 25.60
CA PHE A 891 6.45 -26.29 25.51
C PHE A 891 7.06 -27.11 24.38
N LYS A 892 7.19 -28.42 24.62
CA LYS A 892 7.62 -29.44 23.66
C LYS A 892 6.48 -29.70 22.66
N GLN A 893 6.35 -28.89 21.60
CA GLN A 893 5.16 -28.93 20.74
C GLN A 893 5.43 -28.73 19.26
N VAL A 894 4.48 -29.24 18.46
CA VAL A 894 4.32 -28.99 17.03
C VAL A 894 3.29 -27.88 16.86
N THR A 895 3.65 -26.81 16.15
CA THR A 895 2.73 -25.71 15.83
C THR A 895 2.13 -25.88 14.43
N ALA A 896 0.91 -25.41 14.20
CA ALA A 896 0.35 -25.23 12.86
C ALA A 896 -0.43 -23.91 12.85
N VAL A 897 -0.23 -23.07 11.82
CA VAL A 897 -0.85 -21.75 11.67
C VAL A 897 -1.81 -21.78 10.47
N SER A 898 -2.83 -20.94 10.44
CA SER A 898 -3.72 -20.74 9.28
C SER A 898 -4.00 -19.25 9.21
N ALA A 899 -3.95 -18.61 8.03
CA ALA A 899 -4.21 -17.18 7.86
C ALA A 899 -5.45 -16.96 6.98
N ARG A 900 -6.66 -17.16 7.51
CA ARG A 900 -7.89 -16.85 6.76
C ARG A 900 -8.20 -15.36 6.86
N ALA A 901 -8.16 -14.58 5.78
CA ALA A 901 -8.77 -13.23 5.69
C ALA A 901 -8.73 -12.40 7.01
N GLY A 902 -7.54 -12.29 7.63
CA GLY A 902 -7.33 -11.56 8.91
C GLY A 902 -7.47 -12.36 10.22
N GLU A 903 -7.63 -13.69 10.21
CA GLU A 903 -7.61 -14.58 11.39
C GLU A 903 -6.41 -15.53 11.33
N GLN A 904 -5.62 -15.57 12.42
CA GLN A 904 -4.56 -16.55 12.62
C GLN A 904 -4.98 -17.61 13.65
N LEU A 905 -4.84 -18.90 13.30
CA LEU A 905 -5.26 -20.02 14.15
C LEU A 905 -4.07 -20.91 14.49
N PHE A 906 -3.67 -20.96 15.77
CA PHE A 906 -2.53 -21.74 16.26
C PHE A 906 -2.99 -23.08 16.84
N LEU A 907 -2.43 -24.18 16.32
CA LEU A 907 -2.49 -25.50 16.96
C LEU A 907 -1.26 -25.67 17.85
N SER A 908 -1.47 -25.73 19.15
CA SER A 908 -0.48 -26.11 20.15
C SER A 908 -1.00 -27.37 20.83
N VAL A 909 -0.33 -28.52 20.62
CA VAL A 909 -0.77 -29.80 21.19
C VAL A 909 0.40 -30.49 21.87
N PRO A 910 0.28 -30.87 23.16
CA PRO A 910 1.33 -31.59 23.87
C PRO A 910 1.74 -32.88 23.16
N ALA A 911 3.03 -33.15 23.18
CA ALA A 911 3.61 -34.42 22.74
C ALA A 911 2.84 -35.65 23.26
N GLY A 912 2.16 -36.37 22.37
CA GLY A 912 1.47 -37.64 22.67
C GLY A 912 0.01 -37.53 23.13
N ASP A 913 -0.63 -36.36 23.01
CA ASP A 913 -2.07 -36.17 23.24
C ASP A 913 -2.84 -36.14 21.91
N ASP A 914 -2.98 -37.33 21.30
CA ASP A 914 -3.64 -37.51 20.01
C ASP A 914 -5.12 -37.08 20.04
N GLU A 915 -5.79 -37.17 21.20
CA GLU A 915 -7.20 -36.78 21.36
C GLU A 915 -7.39 -35.26 21.34
N ALA A 916 -6.48 -34.52 22.00
CA ALA A 916 -6.46 -33.06 21.92
C ALA A 916 -6.10 -32.57 20.51
N TYR A 917 -5.18 -33.26 19.82
CA TYR A 917 -4.82 -32.96 18.43
C TYR A 917 -6.01 -33.13 17.50
N ASP A 918 -6.70 -34.26 17.63
CA ASP A 918 -7.85 -34.63 16.81
C ASP A 918 -9.03 -33.68 16.99
N LYS A 919 -9.33 -33.29 18.24
CA LYS A 919 -10.40 -32.35 18.55
C LYS A 919 -10.14 -30.96 17.98
N LYS A 920 -8.90 -30.48 18.06
CA LYS A 920 -8.50 -29.16 17.57
C LYS A 920 -8.43 -29.09 16.04
N LEU A 921 -7.97 -30.17 15.38
CA LEU A 921 -8.10 -30.30 13.93
C LEU A 921 -9.58 -30.31 13.51
N ALA A 922 -10.45 -31.00 14.25
CA ALA A 922 -11.90 -30.97 14.04
C ALA A 922 -12.49 -29.55 14.11
N GLU A 923 -12.03 -28.72 15.05
CA GLU A 923 -12.44 -27.31 15.18
C GLU A 923 -11.92 -26.43 14.04
N MET A 924 -10.76 -26.73 13.43
CA MET A 924 -10.20 -25.95 12.31
C MET A 924 -10.91 -26.18 10.99
N PHE A 925 -11.37 -27.41 10.74
CA PHE A 925 -12.01 -27.79 9.48
C PHE A 925 -13.52 -28.01 9.62
N GLY A 926 -14.09 -28.05 10.83
CA GLY A 926 -15.50 -28.27 11.08
C GLY A 926 -16.32 -26.96 11.14
N ASP A 927 -17.44 -26.93 10.42
CA ASP A 927 -18.48 -25.88 10.29
C ASP A 927 -18.28 -24.74 9.27
N ALA A 928 -17.22 -24.73 8.46
CA ALA A 928 -17.15 -23.82 7.31
C ALA A 928 -17.80 -24.47 6.08
N SER A 929 -18.83 -23.85 5.48
CA SER A 929 -19.31 -24.23 4.15
C SER A 929 -18.17 -24.17 3.14
N ASP A 930 -18.22 -25.00 2.10
CA ASP A 930 -17.18 -25.07 1.06
C ASP A 930 -16.82 -23.69 0.46
N GLU A 931 -17.76 -22.74 0.44
CA GLU A 931 -17.56 -21.34 0.01
C GLU A 931 -16.66 -20.48 0.93
N ALA A 932 -16.63 -20.73 2.24
CA ALA A 932 -15.80 -19.96 3.17
C ALA A 932 -14.32 -20.37 3.13
N ASN A 933 -14.03 -21.59 2.67
CA ASN A 933 -12.67 -22.06 2.38
C ASN A 933 -12.15 -21.53 1.03
N ALA A 934 -13.05 -21.34 0.07
CA ALA A 934 -12.74 -20.80 -1.25
C ALA A 934 -12.23 -19.36 -1.23
N GLN A 935 -12.86 -18.51 -0.41
CA GLN A 935 -12.55 -17.08 -0.33
C GLN A 935 -11.40 -16.70 0.62
N ALA A 936 -10.88 -17.66 1.40
CA ALA A 936 -9.75 -17.40 2.28
C ALA A 936 -8.42 -17.43 1.50
N GLY A 937 -7.70 -16.30 1.49
CA GLY A 937 -6.30 -16.25 1.07
C GLY A 937 -5.43 -17.23 1.88
N SER A 938 -4.32 -17.67 1.26
CA SER A 938 -3.21 -18.49 1.77
C SER A 938 -3.28 -19.07 3.21
N PHE A 939 -3.28 -20.40 3.36
CA PHE A 939 -3.09 -21.08 4.67
C PHE A 939 -1.61 -21.41 4.91
N TYR A 940 -1.10 -21.18 6.14
CA TYR A 940 0.31 -21.35 6.52
C TYR A 940 0.53 -22.30 7.70
N ILE A 941 0.59 -23.62 7.50
CA ILE A 941 0.88 -24.52 8.64
C ILE A 941 2.39 -24.56 8.89
N VAL A 942 2.87 -24.18 10.10
CA VAL A 942 4.28 -24.00 10.52
C VAL A 942 4.72 -25.02 11.58
N TYR A 943 5.34 -26.14 11.20
CA TYR A 943 5.85 -27.14 12.15
C TYR A 943 7.22 -26.76 12.74
N GLN A 944 7.32 -26.16 13.94
CA GLN A 944 8.62 -25.84 14.58
C GLN A 944 9.02 -26.86 15.66
N MET A 945 10.25 -27.41 15.60
CA MET A 945 10.76 -28.35 16.64
C MET A 945 12.03 -27.82 17.32
N LYS A 946 11.96 -27.37 18.58
CA LYS A 946 13.14 -26.90 19.35
C LYS A 946 13.94 -28.07 19.93
N SER A 947 15.27 -28.08 19.76
CA SER A 947 16.19 -29.04 20.41
C SER A 947 16.49 -28.61 21.85
N GLU A 948 16.42 -29.53 22.82
CA GLU A 948 17.00 -29.28 24.15
C GLU A 948 18.53 -29.16 24.05
N ASN A 949 19.12 -28.24 24.81
CA ASN A 949 20.51 -28.38 25.25
C ASN A 949 20.63 -29.70 26.03
N PHE A 950 20.97 -30.78 25.33
CA PHE A 950 21.29 -32.07 25.93
C PHE A 950 22.67 -31.95 26.59
N ASP A 951 22.70 -31.54 27.85
CA ASP A 951 23.90 -31.66 28.68
C ASP A 951 24.23 -33.15 28.86
N ARG A 952 25.23 -33.62 28.11
CA ARG A 952 25.77 -34.98 28.16
C ARG A 952 26.52 -35.30 29.47
N SER A 953 26.49 -34.44 30.48
CA SER A 953 27.28 -34.61 31.72
C SER A 953 26.64 -35.43 32.84
N SER A 954 25.36 -35.84 32.77
CA SER A 954 24.76 -36.71 33.82
C SER A 954 24.68 -38.18 33.41
N LYS A 955 25.85 -38.83 33.43
CA LYS A 955 25.99 -40.28 33.68
C LYS A 955 26.81 -40.43 34.97
N GLU A 956 26.09 -40.52 36.09
CA GLU A 956 26.43 -41.33 37.27
C GLU A 956 25.12 -41.84 37.90
#